data_AF-A0AAU9X7X1-F1
#
_entry.id   AF-A0AAU9X7X1-F1
#
_cell.length_a   1.000
_cell.length_b   1.000
_cell.length_c   1.000
_cell.angle_alpha   90.00
_cell.angle_beta   90.00
_cell.angle_gamma   90.00
#
_symmetry.space_group_name_H-M   'P 1'
#
loop_
_entity.id
_entity.type
_entity.pdbx_description
1 polymer ?
#
loop_
_entity_poly.entity_id
_entity_poly.type
_entity_poly.pdbx_seq_one_letter_code
_entity_poly.pdbx_strand_id
1 'polypeptide(L)'
;ILFLGVETGKLAINQEGSCGGHCQTVTFSSRFSGGAPYVFASLNHGNISSIVHDIAFVWVEDVTAADFKACLVQGGFSSRGNTTIDWLAFHGSQSGVYHGKVSFGLFTTGTKCEQVTFPQVFSQLPKVQVTVKHTASNQSQDAMSVWIESLSRSQFEVCLRESRTFDGPHRNLVVNWMAYVNHPSSWGAEESSEVVFSEYETPNSRNSHALCENINFTNPFYKPPVVLTTVLNGRNNPVNVGSQAKGPLVSWLEEVTKSYFRVCIKDDAGYGGQRENINVNYLVIGDLEPCRNVSCEYHSHCVTLGPQQVTCRCESSCPSFEEQVCASNGRTFRNLCLLEKEICTARGNYSYYHPGSCTGFPLQKGRHKFRNVPSWAEDQCESITFAPFIFYPHKKIYVQLTVNHFNYSDPAIVHEATAPWVESVNITQFTACVTRAGRNDYPSDSFADVDWVAYQGAPSGGVAGEEKFSRWWTGTNCQTITLPSGKFSASPTVIVTAEHYRSGLKHDATSVWLEDVSASSFKICLREFQNFAGVHDDISVNWLAFDSLQRPLFREHNDVSFQNNASPVKNHNFAFCKNVSFIGSYSKSPTVLLTAKHSTSGGNTAAECNGIVSWIEYISTSGFRICVKEVFVKRFDPLTVSYAVLADICQEEWAYYKGYCYRRISSCDSWGGSQAACATLGANLPSIHSQEENVYIQSLHGGDHSWLGLSDRNTEGTFVWSDGSQFDFHYWASHQPNNFHDEDCVHTLGFLANHKYKWNDVNCTDCHKFTCKKDVDECSSGSYSCHAQSQCVNVPGSYNCTCLPGYVEDGKAKCEAPRLTATSSCVLSTSTNTSGYIRITQGASQYSNNMDCRWNFSSNAVIELVFFSFRTESSADFVSVYDGGSLSSPLIRKMSGSSLPPPITSSSVNLYVKFSSDGANTYDGFEATYRVYYGGRWGTICDDAWDISDANVVCRQLGYARAKRAYSGATHGQGTGPIWMDDLACSGSESHVYDCRHRGWGDHDCTHSSDVSVECSSIRLVNGGANYGRVEVYHSGEWGTVCDDNWDMNDANVVCRELGFPSASSAPHSARYGQGSDPTWMDNVNCHGGEATI
;
A
#
# COMPACT_ATOMS: atom_id res chain seq x y z
N ILE A 1 -14.58 -36.02 -34.91
CA ILE A 1 -15.35 -37.01 -35.70
C ILE A 1 -16.76 -36.45 -35.83
N LEU A 2 -17.11 -35.88 -36.99
CA LEU A 2 -18.45 -35.35 -37.25
C LEU A 2 -19.43 -36.52 -37.14
N PHE A 3 -20.31 -36.49 -36.14
CA PHE A 3 -21.34 -37.51 -35.95
C PHE A 3 -22.31 -37.42 -37.12
N LEU A 4 -22.18 -38.35 -38.06
CA LEU A 4 -23.11 -38.52 -39.18
C LEU A 4 -24.51 -38.86 -38.60
N GLY A 5 -25.34 -37.85 -38.37
CA GLY A 5 -26.77 -38.04 -38.08
C GLY A 5 -27.40 -37.24 -36.93
N VAL A 6 -26.70 -36.30 -36.28
CA VAL A 6 -27.26 -35.42 -35.23
C VAL A 6 -26.70 -34.00 -35.35
N GLU A 7 -27.56 -33.00 -35.32
CA GLU A 7 -27.19 -31.57 -35.27
C GLU A 7 -28.01 -30.84 -34.20
N THR A 8 -27.42 -29.83 -33.56
CA THR A 8 -28.06 -28.99 -32.55
C THR A 8 -27.68 -27.54 -32.73
N GLY A 9 -28.52 -26.63 -32.22
CA GLY A 9 -28.22 -25.21 -32.26
C GLY A 9 -29.21 -24.34 -31.51
N LYS A 10 -28.92 -23.05 -31.52
CA LYS A 10 -29.82 -21.98 -31.06
C LYS A 10 -30.09 -21.05 -32.24
N LEU A 11 -31.35 -20.66 -32.42
CA LEU A 11 -31.81 -19.76 -33.47
C LEU A 11 -32.36 -18.49 -32.83
N ALA A 12 -31.77 -17.33 -33.11
CA ALA A 12 -32.32 -16.05 -32.67
C ALA A 12 -33.34 -15.51 -33.68
N ILE A 13 -34.57 -15.26 -33.21
CA ILE A 13 -35.65 -14.65 -33.99
C ILE A 13 -35.82 -13.20 -33.52
N ASN A 14 -35.49 -12.26 -34.40
CA ASN A 14 -35.68 -10.82 -34.16
C ASN A 14 -37.13 -10.43 -34.45
N GLN A 15 -37.81 -9.85 -33.47
CA GLN A 15 -39.20 -9.41 -33.59
C GLN A 15 -39.26 -7.93 -33.96
N GLU A 16 -39.38 -7.63 -35.25
CA GLU A 16 -39.74 -6.29 -35.73
C GLU A 16 -41.24 -6.27 -36.11
N GLY A 17 -42.11 -5.76 -35.23
CA GLY A 17 -43.50 -5.42 -35.57
C GLY A 17 -44.58 -6.49 -35.32
N SER A 18 -45.84 -6.03 -35.29
CA SER A 18 -47.05 -6.60 -34.63
C SER A 18 -47.46 -8.06 -34.94
N CYS A 19 -47.90 -8.76 -33.88
CA CYS A 19 -48.90 -9.87 -33.79
C CYS A 19 -49.05 -10.85 -34.97
N GLY A 20 -47.97 -11.17 -35.68
CA GLY A 20 -47.90 -12.24 -36.70
C GLY A 20 -46.94 -13.34 -36.27
N GLY A 21 -47.19 -14.58 -36.71
CA GLY A 21 -46.22 -15.67 -36.47
C GLY A 21 -44.91 -15.41 -37.20
N HIS A 22 -43.80 -15.56 -36.49
CA HIS A 22 -42.44 -15.38 -37.03
C HIS A 22 -41.81 -16.75 -37.29
N CYS A 23 -41.45 -17.01 -38.55
CA CYS A 23 -40.77 -18.24 -38.96
C CYS A 23 -39.40 -17.91 -39.55
N GLN A 24 -38.39 -18.68 -39.18
CA GLN A 24 -37.04 -18.54 -39.74
C GLN A 24 -36.47 -19.91 -40.13
N THR A 25 -35.86 -19.96 -41.31
CA THR A 25 -35.23 -21.17 -41.84
C THR A 25 -33.89 -21.42 -41.16
N VAL A 26 -33.69 -22.65 -40.69
CA VAL A 26 -32.43 -23.18 -40.19
C VAL A 26 -31.88 -24.15 -41.21
N THR A 27 -30.67 -23.88 -41.70
CA THR A 27 -29.94 -24.79 -42.60
C THR A 27 -29.00 -25.66 -41.79
N PHE A 28 -29.03 -26.97 -42.03
CA PHE A 28 -28.12 -27.92 -41.41
C PHE A 28 -26.70 -27.74 -41.95
N SER A 29 -25.70 -27.95 -41.10
CA SER A 29 -24.29 -27.88 -41.48
C SER A 29 -23.93 -28.93 -42.53
N SER A 30 -24.64 -30.07 -42.50
CA SER A 30 -24.51 -31.17 -43.45
C SER A 30 -25.88 -31.75 -43.80
N ARG A 31 -26.05 -32.19 -45.04
CA ARG A 31 -27.32 -32.80 -45.50
C ARG A 31 -27.48 -34.19 -44.87
N PHE A 32 -28.64 -34.46 -44.24
CA PHE A 32 -28.95 -35.78 -43.70
C PHE A 32 -29.13 -36.80 -44.83
N SER A 33 -28.35 -37.89 -44.79
CA SER A 33 -28.28 -38.90 -45.87
C SER A 33 -29.47 -39.87 -45.91
N GLY A 34 -30.32 -39.90 -44.89
CA GLY A 34 -31.41 -40.88 -44.74
C GLY A 34 -32.84 -40.35 -44.94
N GLY A 35 -33.03 -39.06 -45.21
CA GLY A 35 -34.35 -38.43 -45.31
C GLY A 35 -34.52 -37.25 -44.35
N ALA A 36 -35.75 -36.75 -44.21
CA ALA A 36 -36.06 -35.63 -43.33
C ALA A 36 -35.88 -36.04 -41.84
N PRO A 37 -35.07 -35.30 -41.05
CA PRO A 37 -34.81 -35.63 -39.65
C PRO A 37 -36.06 -35.41 -38.76
N TYR A 38 -36.00 -35.96 -37.56
CA TYR A 38 -36.87 -35.56 -36.46
C TYR A 38 -36.28 -34.31 -35.82
N VAL A 39 -37.07 -33.24 -35.74
CA VAL A 39 -36.67 -31.97 -35.15
C VAL A 39 -37.47 -31.74 -33.88
N PHE A 40 -36.75 -31.40 -32.81
CA PHE A 40 -37.26 -31.01 -31.51
C PHE A 40 -36.84 -29.57 -31.22
N ALA A 41 -37.76 -28.78 -30.67
CA ALA A 41 -37.55 -27.37 -30.41
C ALA A 41 -38.14 -26.96 -29.07
N SER A 42 -37.43 -26.11 -28.33
CA SER A 42 -37.89 -25.50 -27.09
C SER A 42 -37.61 -23.99 -27.11
N LEU A 43 -38.49 -23.24 -26.46
CA LEU A 43 -38.40 -21.79 -26.40
C LEU A 43 -37.39 -21.35 -25.35
N ASN A 44 -36.55 -20.36 -25.70
CA ASN A 44 -35.55 -19.79 -24.80
C ASN A 44 -35.44 -18.26 -25.02
N HIS A 45 -35.70 -17.43 -24.02
CA HIS A 45 -35.59 -15.98 -24.20
C HIS A 45 -34.15 -15.45 -24.12
N GLY A 46 -33.18 -16.22 -23.62
CA GLY A 46 -31.75 -15.87 -23.66
C GLY A 46 -31.39 -14.50 -23.07
N ASN A 47 -32.26 -13.92 -22.21
CA ASN A 47 -32.24 -12.50 -21.88
C ASN A 47 -31.72 -12.24 -20.47
N ILE A 48 -31.18 -11.04 -20.26
CA ILE A 48 -30.79 -10.45 -18.95
C ILE A 48 -31.95 -9.59 -18.39
N SER A 49 -33.17 -9.81 -18.89
CA SER A 49 -34.36 -9.01 -18.57
C SER A 49 -34.72 -9.17 -17.08
N SER A 50 -35.06 -8.05 -16.42
CA SER A 50 -35.54 -8.05 -15.05
C SER A 50 -36.98 -8.58 -14.89
N ILE A 51 -37.66 -8.90 -16.00
CA ILE A 51 -39.08 -9.32 -16.04
C ILE A 51 -39.21 -10.59 -16.90
N VAL A 52 -39.95 -11.57 -16.38
CA VAL A 52 -40.25 -12.87 -17.05
C VAL A 52 -41.19 -12.67 -18.24
N HIS A 53 -40.88 -13.28 -19.38
CA HIS A 53 -41.70 -13.18 -20.59
C HIS A 53 -43.04 -13.94 -20.47
N ASP A 54 -44.04 -13.55 -21.27
CA ASP A 54 -45.32 -14.26 -21.34
C ASP A 54 -45.24 -15.48 -22.28
N ILE A 55 -46.27 -16.35 -22.24
CA ILE A 55 -46.35 -17.59 -23.00
C ILE A 55 -46.08 -17.38 -24.50
N ALA A 56 -45.31 -18.27 -25.11
CA ALA A 56 -45.16 -18.33 -26.55
C ALA A 56 -45.16 -19.78 -27.05
N PHE A 57 -45.62 -19.95 -28.28
CA PHE A 57 -45.87 -21.24 -28.92
C PHE A 57 -44.81 -21.48 -29.99
N VAL A 58 -44.18 -22.65 -29.95
CA VAL A 58 -43.12 -23.05 -30.89
C VAL A 58 -43.53 -24.28 -31.70
N TRP A 59 -43.31 -24.24 -33.01
CA TRP A 59 -43.49 -25.38 -33.90
C TRP A 59 -42.44 -25.39 -35.00
N VAL A 60 -42.36 -26.52 -35.71
CA VAL A 60 -41.49 -26.66 -36.87
C VAL A 60 -42.30 -27.00 -38.12
N GLU A 61 -41.86 -26.51 -39.27
CA GLU A 61 -42.48 -26.79 -40.58
C GLU A 61 -41.41 -26.93 -41.66
N ASP A 62 -41.81 -27.33 -42.87
CA ASP A 62 -40.92 -27.46 -44.04
C ASP A 62 -39.63 -28.30 -43.77
N VAL A 63 -39.72 -29.32 -42.90
CA VAL A 63 -38.55 -30.14 -42.54
C VAL A 63 -38.09 -31.00 -43.73
N THR A 64 -36.94 -30.66 -44.30
CA THR A 64 -36.25 -31.41 -45.36
C THR A 64 -34.94 -32.05 -44.85
N ALA A 65 -34.23 -32.76 -45.71
CA ALA A 65 -32.90 -33.28 -45.37
C ALA A 65 -31.80 -32.20 -45.27
N ALA A 66 -32.08 -30.96 -45.69
CA ALA A 66 -31.11 -29.87 -45.74
C ALA A 66 -31.46 -28.71 -44.78
N ASP A 67 -32.73 -28.53 -44.46
CA ASP A 67 -33.22 -27.42 -43.66
C ASP A 67 -34.56 -27.72 -42.98
N PHE A 68 -34.96 -26.85 -42.08
CA PHE A 68 -36.31 -26.77 -41.54
C PHE A 68 -36.65 -25.31 -41.20
N LYS A 69 -37.93 -25.00 -41.05
CA LYS A 69 -38.36 -23.72 -40.46
C LYS A 69 -38.75 -23.93 -39.01
N ALA A 70 -38.24 -23.08 -38.13
CA ALA A 70 -38.72 -22.94 -36.76
C ALA A 70 -39.58 -21.69 -36.67
N CYS A 71 -40.75 -21.83 -36.06
CA CYS A 71 -41.75 -20.77 -35.99
C CYS A 71 -42.17 -20.50 -34.55
N LEU A 72 -42.54 -19.24 -34.29
CA LEU A 72 -42.90 -18.73 -32.98
C LEU A 72 -44.08 -17.75 -33.07
N VAL A 73 -45.03 -17.87 -32.14
CA VAL A 73 -46.08 -16.86 -31.87
C VAL A 73 -46.11 -16.57 -30.37
N GLN A 74 -46.07 -15.30 -29.98
CA GLN A 74 -46.24 -14.88 -28.58
C GLN A 74 -47.72 -14.61 -28.26
N GLY A 75 -48.17 -15.03 -27.08
CA GLY A 75 -49.57 -14.89 -26.63
C GLY A 75 -49.90 -13.59 -25.89
N GLY A 76 -48.93 -12.70 -25.60
CA GLY A 76 -49.12 -11.51 -24.74
C GLY A 76 -48.37 -10.25 -25.18
N PHE A 77 -48.52 -9.13 -24.44
CA PHE A 77 -47.82 -7.86 -24.70
C PHE A 77 -46.32 -8.00 -24.37
N SER A 78 -45.47 -7.94 -25.39
CA SER A 78 -44.03 -8.20 -25.25
C SER A 78 -43.24 -7.01 -24.69
N SER A 79 -42.29 -7.32 -23.79
CA SER A 79 -41.07 -6.53 -23.64
C SER A 79 -40.22 -6.75 -24.91
N ARG A 80 -39.52 -5.70 -25.39
CA ARG A 80 -38.70 -5.72 -26.62
C ARG A 80 -37.42 -6.57 -26.45
N GLY A 81 -37.56 -7.88 -26.31
CA GLY A 81 -36.45 -8.84 -26.14
C GLY A 81 -36.25 -9.77 -27.33
N ASN A 82 -35.00 -10.12 -27.63
CA ASN A 82 -34.69 -11.18 -28.59
C ASN A 82 -35.15 -12.53 -28.02
N THR A 83 -35.83 -13.35 -28.84
CA THR A 83 -36.19 -14.72 -28.45
C THR A 83 -35.36 -15.72 -29.23
N THR A 84 -34.86 -16.74 -28.55
CA THR A 84 -34.09 -17.84 -29.14
C THR A 84 -34.89 -19.15 -29.13
N ILE A 85 -34.70 -19.99 -30.14
CA ILE A 85 -35.22 -21.35 -30.18
C ILE A 85 -34.04 -22.31 -30.06
N ASP A 86 -34.07 -23.13 -29.02
CA ASP A 86 -33.14 -24.22 -28.80
C ASP A 86 -33.65 -25.44 -29.58
N TRP A 87 -32.81 -26.04 -30.43
CA TRP A 87 -33.26 -27.14 -31.30
C TRP A 87 -32.25 -28.30 -31.38
N LEU A 88 -32.81 -29.49 -31.62
CA LEU A 88 -32.11 -30.75 -31.88
C LEU A 88 -32.73 -31.43 -33.10
N ALA A 89 -31.90 -31.86 -34.04
CA ALA A 89 -32.30 -32.62 -35.21
C ALA A 89 -31.50 -33.91 -35.32
N PHE A 90 -32.17 -35.05 -35.52
CA PHE A 90 -31.48 -36.31 -35.80
C PHE A 90 -32.25 -37.19 -36.77
N HIS A 91 -31.53 -38.12 -37.42
CA HIS A 91 -32.12 -39.09 -38.34
C HIS A 91 -31.66 -40.52 -38.02
N GLY A 92 -32.54 -41.50 -38.26
CA GLY A 92 -32.27 -42.93 -38.03
C GLY A 92 -32.39 -43.36 -36.57
N SER A 93 -32.25 -44.67 -36.32
CA SER A 93 -32.33 -45.26 -34.99
C SER A 93 -31.11 -44.89 -34.15
N GLN A 94 -31.34 -44.35 -32.96
CA GLN A 94 -30.30 -43.92 -32.02
C GLN A 94 -30.26 -44.89 -30.83
N SER A 95 -29.07 -45.28 -30.38
CA SER A 95 -28.93 -46.25 -29.29
C SER A 95 -29.60 -45.74 -28.02
N GLY A 96 -30.53 -46.53 -27.46
CA GLY A 96 -31.23 -46.18 -26.23
C GLY A 96 -32.35 -45.15 -26.35
N VAL A 97 -32.68 -44.70 -27.57
CA VAL A 97 -33.76 -43.73 -27.82
C VAL A 97 -34.80 -44.32 -28.78
N TYR A 98 -36.07 -44.30 -28.35
CA TYR A 98 -37.21 -44.56 -29.23
C TYR A 98 -37.82 -43.25 -29.69
N HIS A 99 -38.26 -43.17 -30.93
CA HIS A 99 -38.85 -41.96 -31.50
C HIS A 99 -39.94 -42.29 -32.51
N GLY A 100 -40.83 -41.34 -32.78
CA GLY A 100 -41.93 -41.53 -33.71
C GLY A 100 -42.71 -40.25 -33.99
N LYS A 101 -43.85 -40.42 -34.66
CA LYS A 101 -44.79 -39.34 -35.01
C LYS A 101 -46.19 -39.76 -34.63
N VAL A 102 -47.01 -38.82 -34.19
CA VAL A 102 -48.45 -39.00 -34.00
C VAL A 102 -49.19 -37.90 -34.75
N SER A 103 -50.22 -38.26 -35.51
CA SER A 103 -50.99 -37.32 -36.33
C SER A 103 -52.33 -37.05 -35.68
N PHE A 104 -52.76 -35.79 -35.69
CA PHE A 104 -54.03 -35.37 -35.15
C PHE A 104 -55.05 -35.20 -36.29
N GLY A 105 -56.25 -35.75 -36.10
CA GLY A 105 -57.39 -35.54 -37.00
C GLY A 105 -57.94 -34.12 -36.90
N LEU A 106 -58.97 -33.81 -37.70
CA LEU A 106 -59.65 -32.50 -37.67
C LEU A 106 -60.28 -32.24 -36.28
N PHE A 107 -59.95 -31.12 -35.65
CA PHE A 107 -60.62 -30.63 -34.43
C PHE A 107 -60.77 -29.10 -34.49
N THR A 108 -61.79 -28.56 -33.81
CA THR A 108 -62.18 -27.14 -33.93
C THR A 108 -61.90 -26.30 -32.70
N THR A 109 -62.14 -26.83 -31.49
CA THR A 109 -61.96 -26.08 -30.24
C THR A 109 -61.75 -27.05 -29.08
N GLY A 110 -60.86 -26.70 -28.15
CA GLY A 110 -60.61 -27.47 -26.92
C GLY A 110 -59.39 -28.38 -26.97
N THR A 111 -59.13 -29.06 -25.85
CA THR A 111 -57.99 -29.99 -25.73
C THR A 111 -58.27 -31.27 -26.51
N LYS A 112 -57.33 -31.65 -27.40
CA LYS A 112 -57.35 -32.94 -28.11
C LYS A 112 -56.11 -33.74 -27.71
N CYS A 113 -56.31 -34.97 -27.29
CA CYS A 113 -55.23 -35.86 -26.89
C CYS A 113 -55.20 -37.14 -27.74
N GLU A 114 -54.00 -37.66 -27.98
CA GLU A 114 -53.76 -38.91 -28.69
C GLU A 114 -52.81 -39.80 -27.88
N GLN A 115 -53.14 -41.09 -27.77
CA GLN A 115 -52.36 -42.07 -27.04
C GLN A 115 -51.24 -42.64 -27.91
N VAL A 116 -50.03 -42.71 -27.36
CA VAL A 116 -48.85 -43.26 -28.01
C VAL A 116 -48.33 -44.45 -27.21
N THR A 117 -48.28 -45.62 -27.85
CA THR A 117 -47.70 -46.84 -27.28
C THR A 117 -46.24 -46.97 -27.72
N PHE A 118 -45.34 -47.22 -26.78
CA PHE A 118 -43.92 -47.44 -27.08
C PHE A 118 -43.72 -48.79 -27.79
N PRO A 119 -42.74 -48.89 -28.72
CA PRO A 119 -42.41 -50.15 -29.39
C PRO A 119 -41.99 -51.27 -28.43
N GLN A 120 -41.44 -50.91 -27.26
CA GLN A 120 -41.06 -51.82 -26.18
C GLN A 120 -41.36 -51.18 -24.82
N VAL A 121 -41.58 -52.02 -23.80
CA VAL A 121 -41.77 -51.57 -22.42
C VAL A 121 -40.40 -51.18 -21.84
N PHE A 122 -40.27 -49.95 -21.34
CA PHE A 122 -39.04 -49.48 -20.71
C PHE A 122 -38.83 -50.13 -19.33
N SER A 123 -37.57 -50.30 -18.95
CA SER A 123 -37.19 -50.81 -17.62
C SER A 123 -37.57 -49.84 -16.49
N GLN A 124 -37.55 -48.55 -16.79
CA GLN A 124 -37.84 -47.44 -15.89
C GLN A 124 -38.82 -46.47 -16.59
N LEU A 125 -39.38 -45.50 -15.87
CA LEU A 125 -40.18 -44.47 -16.50
C LEU A 125 -39.29 -43.64 -17.45
N PRO A 126 -39.60 -43.56 -18.76
CA PRO A 126 -38.76 -42.82 -19.70
C PRO A 126 -38.98 -41.31 -19.56
N LYS A 127 -37.95 -40.52 -19.88
CA LYS A 127 -38.12 -39.10 -20.20
C LYS A 127 -38.60 -38.99 -21.63
N VAL A 128 -39.58 -38.12 -21.87
CA VAL A 128 -40.18 -37.91 -23.19
C VAL A 128 -40.05 -36.44 -23.58
N GLN A 129 -39.64 -36.18 -24.82
CA GLN A 129 -39.59 -34.87 -25.44
C GLN A 129 -40.50 -34.84 -26.67
N VAL A 130 -41.26 -33.76 -26.85
CA VAL A 130 -42.21 -33.61 -27.95
C VAL A 130 -42.09 -32.24 -28.62
N THR A 131 -42.42 -32.17 -29.90
CA THR A 131 -42.49 -30.90 -30.63
C THR A 131 -43.55 -30.98 -31.72
N VAL A 132 -44.34 -29.91 -31.85
CA VAL A 132 -45.37 -29.80 -32.87
C VAL A 132 -44.73 -29.53 -34.23
N LYS A 133 -45.17 -30.29 -35.23
CA LYS A 133 -44.80 -30.16 -36.64
C LYS A 133 -46.04 -29.86 -37.47
N HIS A 134 -46.03 -28.71 -38.14
CA HIS A 134 -47.04 -28.39 -39.15
C HIS A 134 -46.65 -29.02 -40.48
N THR A 135 -47.60 -29.69 -41.13
CA THR A 135 -47.36 -30.28 -42.46
C THR A 135 -47.77 -29.35 -43.60
N ALA A 136 -48.46 -28.25 -43.30
CA ALA A 136 -48.67 -27.11 -44.21
C ALA A 136 -48.03 -25.85 -43.62
N SER A 137 -47.32 -25.10 -44.46
CA SER A 137 -46.50 -23.95 -44.05
C SER A 137 -47.34 -22.70 -43.80
N ASN A 138 -46.81 -21.76 -43.00
CA ASN A 138 -47.39 -20.45 -42.70
C ASN A 138 -48.77 -20.48 -42.02
N GLN A 139 -49.08 -21.52 -41.25
CA GLN A 139 -50.33 -21.61 -40.47
C GLN A 139 -50.14 -21.13 -39.02
N SER A 140 -49.83 -19.85 -38.81
CA SER A 140 -49.59 -19.30 -37.47
C SER A 140 -50.82 -19.32 -36.55
N GLN A 141 -52.02 -19.43 -37.14
CA GLN A 141 -53.30 -19.58 -36.44
C GLN A 141 -53.42 -20.98 -35.80
N ASP A 142 -52.68 -21.97 -36.30
CA ASP A 142 -52.69 -23.34 -35.78
C ASP A 142 -51.62 -23.53 -34.66
N ALA A 143 -51.19 -22.45 -34.00
CA ALA A 143 -50.19 -22.51 -32.93
C ALA A 143 -50.79 -23.17 -31.66
N MET A 144 -50.17 -24.26 -31.20
CA MET A 144 -50.68 -25.11 -30.12
C MET A 144 -49.75 -25.15 -28.91
N SER A 145 -50.33 -25.16 -27.71
CA SER A 145 -49.69 -25.76 -26.53
C SER A 145 -49.56 -27.27 -26.70
N VAL A 146 -48.43 -27.84 -26.28
CA VAL A 146 -48.21 -29.29 -26.27
C VAL A 146 -47.71 -29.74 -24.90
N TRP A 147 -48.32 -30.78 -24.33
CA TRP A 147 -47.90 -31.38 -23.07
C TRP A 147 -48.22 -32.88 -23.04
N ILE A 148 -47.64 -33.57 -22.06
CA ILE A 148 -47.80 -35.02 -21.87
C ILE A 148 -48.67 -35.31 -20.65
N GLU A 149 -49.50 -36.33 -20.78
CA GLU A 149 -50.38 -36.87 -19.75
C GLU A 149 -50.17 -38.38 -19.63
N SER A 150 -50.54 -38.95 -18.47
CA SER A 150 -50.64 -40.41 -18.29
C SER A 150 -49.38 -41.22 -18.68
N LEU A 151 -48.20 -40.67 -18.44
CA LEU A 151 -46.92 -41.32 -18.79
C LEU A 151 -46.70 -42.60 -17.96
N SER A 152 -46.44 -43.69 -18.65
CA SER A 152 -46.12 -45.00 -18.06
C SER A 152 -44.93 -45.65 -18.78
N ARG A 153 -44.53 -46.85 -18.35
CA ARG A 153 -43.42 -47.60 -18.99
C ARG A 153 -43.73 -48.11 -20.40
N SER A 154 -45.01 -48.17 -20.79
CA SER A 154 -45.44 -48.74 -22.08
C SER A 154 -46.15 -47.74 -22.99
N GLN A 155 -46.61 -46.60 -22.47
CA GLN A 155 -47.39 -45.63 -23.22
C GLN A 155 -47.40 -44.25 -22.56
N PHE A 156 -47.76 -43.22 -23.32
CA PHE A 156 -48.10 -41.89 -22.84
C PHE A 156 -49.23 -41.31 -23.68
N GLU A 157 -49.85 -40.23 -23.21
CA GLU A 157 -50.82 -39.45 -23.97
C GLU A 157 -50.22 -38.07 -24.26
N VAL A 158 -50.32 -37.59 -25.49
CA VAL A 158 -49.91 -36.23 -25.86
C VAL A 158 -51.12 -35.40 -26.22
N CYS A 159 -51.21 -34.22 -25.61
CA CYS A 159 -52.34 -33.32 -25.73
C CYS A 159 -51.91 -32.04 -26.43
N LEU A 160 -52.79 -31.57 -27.32
CA LEU A 160 -52.69 -30.29 -28.00
C LEU A 160 -53.89 -29.43 -27.64
N ARG A 161 -53.65 -28.13 -27.49
CA ARG A 161 -54.72 -27.14 -27.38
C ARG A 161 -54.26 -25.82 -27.98
N GLU A 162 -55.15 -25.22 -28.76
CA GLU A 162 -54.97 -23.92 -29.36
C GLU A 162 -54.99 -22.81 -28.31
N SER A 163 -54.26 -21.72 -28.57
CA SER A 163 -54.41 -20.47 -27.84
C SER A 163 -55.77 -19.82 -28.15
N ARG A 164 -56.48 -19.35 -27.11
CA ARG A 164 -57.87 -18.81 -27.21
C ARG A 164 -58.07 -17.66 -28.20
N THR A 165 -57.00 -17.06 -28.73
CA THR A 165 -57.07 -15.95 -29.70
C THR A 165 -57.29 -16.39 -31.15
N PHE A 166 -57.24 -17.70 -31.47
CA PHE A 166 -57.20 -18.17 -32.87
C PHE A 166 -58.32 -19.15 -33.29
N ASP A 167 -59.27 -19.49 -32.39
CA ASP A 167 -60.38 -20.46 -32.55
C ASP A 167 -60.77 -20.80 -34.01
N GLY A 168 -60.37 -21.98 -34.49
CA GLY A 168 -60.63 -22.41 -35.88
C GLY A 168 -60.42 -23.92 -36.17
N PRO A 169 -60.79 -24.41 -37.36
CA PRO A 169 -60.61 -25.82 -37.72
C PRO A 169 -59.13 -26.16 -37.98
N HIS A 170 -58.53 -26.99 -37.12
CA HIS A 170 -57.15 -27.46 -37.26
C HIS A 170 -57.07 -28.76 -38.05
N ARG A 171 -56.16 -28.80 -39.02
CA ARG A 171 -55.84 -30.00 -39.81
C ARG A 171 -54.33 -30.14 -39.92
N ASN A 172 -53.85 -31.32 -40.33
CA ASN A 172 -52.46 -31.48 -40.78
C ASN A 172 -51.39 -31.26 -39.67
N LEU A 173 -51.77 -31.46 -38.39
CA LEU A 173 -50.89 -31.36 -37.23
C LEU A 173 -50.28 -32.73 -36.89
N VAL A 174 -48.95 -32.74 -36.72
CA VAL A 174 -48.18 -33.92 -36.34
C VAL A 174 -47.32 -33.56 -35.13
N VAL A 175 -47.19 -34.46 -34.16
CA VAL A 175 -46.23 -34.30 -33.06
C VAL A 175 -45.10 -35.30 -33.25
N ASN A 176 -43.87 -34.79 -33.32
CA ASN A 176 -42.67 -35.61 -33.20
C ASN A 176 -42.45 -35.92 -31.71
N TRP A 177 -42.15 -37.17 -31.38
CA TRP A 177 -41.84 -37.57 -30.01
C TRP A 177 -40.57 -38.40 -29.96
N MET A 178 -39.83 -38.28 -28.85
CA MET A 178 -38.73 -39.18 -28.50
C MET A 178 -38.78 -39.53 -27.01
N ALA A 179 -38.35 -40.74 -26.67
CA ALA A 179 -38.37 -41.29 -25.33
C ALA A 179 -37.08 -42.07 -25.01
N TYR A 180 -36.50 -41.84 -23.83
CA TYR A 180 -35.24 -42.44 -23.39
C TYR A 180 -35.17 -42.56 -21.86
N VAL A 181 -34.33 -43.48 -21.35
CA VAL A 181 -34.09 -43.62 -19.89
C VAL A 181 -32.84 -42.86 -19.47
N ASN A 182 -31.74 -43.06 -20.20
CA ASN A 182 -30.47 -42.36 -20.01
C ASN A 182 -30.22 -41.47 -21.24
N HIS A 183 -29.67 -40.27 -21.03
CA HIS A 183 -29.35 -39.40 -22.16
C HIS A 183 -28.27 -40.05 -23.04
N PRO A 184 -28.38 -39.95 -24.37
CA PRO A 184 -27.42 -40.53 -25.29
C PRO A 184 -26.15 -39.65 -25.38
N SER A 185 -25.02 -40.16 -24.91
CA SER A 185 -23.72 -39.48 -24.99
C SER A 185 -23.28 -39.17 -26.43
N SER A 186 -23.77 -39.94 -27.41
CA SER A 186 -23.54 -39.72 -28.84
C SER A 186 -24.10 -38.40 -29.37
N TRP A 187 -24.92 -37.68 -28.59
CA TRP A 187 -25.49 -36.40 -28.98
C TRP A 187 -24.76 -35.20 -28.36
N GLY A 188 -23.68 -35.43 -27.58
CA GLY A 188 -23.08 -34.39 -26.75
C GLY A 188 -24.00 -33.95 -25.59
N ALA A 189 -24.93 -34.83 -25.20
CA ALA A 189 -25.79 -34.62 -24.05
C ALA A 189 -25.03 -34.93 -22.77
N GLU A 190 -24.99 -33.99 -21.83
CA GLU A 190 -24.22 -34.06 -20.59
C GLU A 190 -25.11 -34.25 -19.35
N GLU A 191 -26.37 -33.82 -19.44
CA GLU A 191 -27.31 -33.90 -18.32
C GLU A 191 -28.76 -34.05 -18.81
N SER A 192 -29.57 -34.79 -18.05
CA SER A 192 -31.03 -34.85 -18.23
C SER A 192 -31.71 -35.21 -16.92
N SER A 193 -32.70 -34.44 -16.50
CA SER A 193 -33.49 -34.73 -15.30
C SER A 193 -34.92 -34.19 -15.44
N GLU A 194 -35.61 -34.10 -14.32
CA GLU A 194 -36.92 -33.48 -14.21
C GLU A 194 -36.93 -32.37 -13.16
N VAL A 195 -37.73 -31.35 -13.41
CA VAL A 195 -38.08 -30.29 -12.46
C VAL A 195 -39.51 -30.52 -11.99
N VAL A 196 -39.77 -30.34 -10.69
CA VAL A 196 -41.10 -30.58 -10.10
C VAL A 196 -41.62 -29.28 -9.50
N PHE A 197 -42.68 -28.73 -10.08
CA PHE A 197 -43.39 -27.59 -9.54
C PHE A 197 -44.50 -28.09 -8.62
N SER A 198 -44.49 -27.62 -7.36
CA SER A 198 -45.41 -28.10 -6.33
C SER A 198 -46.83 -27.58 -6.53
N GLU A 199 -47.81 -28.38 -6.12
CA GLU A 199 -49.23 -27.99 -6.02
C GLU A 199 -49.50 -26.75 -5.14
N TYR A 200 -48.58 -26.41 -4.23
CA TYR A 200 -48.72 -25.26 -3.30
C TYR A 200 -48.10 -23.96 -3.81
N GLU A 201 -47.34 -23.99 -4.90
CA GLU A 201 -46.70 -22.79 -5.44
C GLU A 201 -47.72 -21.86 -6.10
N THR A 202 -47.68 -20.57 -5.72
CA THR A 202 -48.61 -19.57 -6.24
C THR A 202 -47.92 -18.64 -7.24
N PRO A 203 -48.51 -18.43 -8.44
CA PRO A 203 -47.94 -17.52 -9.42
C PRO A 203 -47.97 -16.08 -8.93
N ASN A 204 -46.84 -15.40 -9.04
CA ASN A 204 -46.73 -14.00 -8.66
C ASN A 204 -46.82 -13.08 -9.89
N SER A 205 -47.25 -11.84 -9.66
CA SER A 205 -47.37 -10.83 -10.73
C SER A 205 -46.01 -10.35 -11.26
N ARG A 206 -44.91 -10.53 -10.50
CA ARG A 206 -43.55 -10.20 -10.95
C ARG A 206 -43.03 -11.15 -12.04
N ASN A 207 -43.51 -12.40 -12.06
CA ASN A 207 -43.17 -13.44 -13.03
C ASN A 207 -44.26 -13.60 -14.11
N SER A 208 -45.04 -12.56 -14.44
CA SER A 208 -46.11 -12.64 -15.46
C SER A 208 -47.14 -13.75 -15.19
N HIS A 209 -47.40 -14.04 -13.92
CA HIS A 209 -48.24 -15.15 -13.45
C HIS A 209 -47.76 -16.54 -13.91
N ALA A 210 -46.45 -16.73 -14.08
CA ALA A 210 -45.80 -18.03 -14.30
C ALA A 210 -45.10 -18.53 -13.03
N LEU A 211 -44.87 -19.84 -12.94
CA LEU A 211 -43.99 -20.47 -11.95
C LEU A 211 -42.62 -20.69 -12.59
N CYS A 212 -41.53 -20.30 -11.93
CA CYS A 212 -40.19 -20.39 -12.52
C CYS A 212 -39.16 -20.85 -11.49
N GLU A 213 -38.25 -21.74 -11.89
CA GLU A 213 -37.16 -22.25 -11.06
C GLU A 213 -35.80 -22.15 -11.77
N ASN A 214 -34.75 -21.90 -10.98
CA ASN A 214 -33.36 -21.93 -11.43
C ASN A 214 -32.76 -23.31 -11.18
N ILE A 215 -32.30 -23.96 -12.23
CA ILE A 215 -31.69 -25.29 -12.21
C ILE A 215 -30.20 -25.15 -12.50
N ASN A 216 -29.38 -25.42 -11.49
CA ASN A 216 -27.93 -25.42 -11.63
C ASN A 216 -27.47 -26.69 -12.36
N PHE A 217 -26.61 -26.52 -13.37
CA PHE A 217 -25.97 -27.65 -14.02
C PHE A 217 -25.00 -28.34 -13.05
N THR A 218 -24.88 -29.66 -13.18
CA THR A 218 -23.92 -30.46 -12.41
C THR A 218 -22.48 -29.98 -12.64
N ASN A 219 -22.17 -29.55 -13.87
CA ASN A 219 -20.87 -29.06 -14.29
C ASN A 219 -21.06 -27.82 -15.19
N PRO A 220 -20.17 -26.81 -15.12
CA PRO A 220 -20.26 -25.64 -15.98
C PRO A 220 -19.90 -25.97 -17.43
N PHE A 221 -20.61 -25.33 -18.36
CA PHE A 221 -20.42 -25.46 -19.81
C PHE A 221 -19.52 -24.36 -20.37
N TYR A 222 -18.79 -24.66 -21.45
CA TYR A 222 -17.93 -23.71 -22.16
C TYR A 222 -18.71 -22.50 -22.71
N LYS A 223 -19.91 -22.76 -23.23
CA LYS A 223 -20.90 -21.77 -23.72
C LYS A 223 -22.30 -22.19 -23.25
N PRO A 224 -23.27 -21.27 -23.17
CA PRO A 224 -24.65 -21.62 -22.83
C PRO A 224 -25.17 -22.80 -23.67
N PRO A 225 -25.52 -23.94 -23.03
CA PRO A 225 -25.88 -25.17 -23.74
C PRO A 225 -27.27 -25.08 -24.37
N VAL A 226 -27.58 -26.00 -25.28
CA VAL A 226 -28.94 -26.21 -25.79
C VAL A 226 -29.73 -26.98 -24.73
N VAL A 227 -30.90 -26.47 -24.35
CA VAL A 227 -31.79 -27.09 -23.36
C VAL A 227 -33.15 -27.33 -24.00
N LEU A 228 -33.58 -28.60 -24.01
CA LEU A 228 -34.93 -28.97 -24.44
C LEU A 228 -35.81 -29.23 -23.23
N THR A 229 -37.04 -28.75 -23.25
CA THR A 229 -38.04 -28.93 -22.18
C THR A 229 -39.36 -29.46 -22.71
N THR A 230 -40.02 -30.31 -21.92
CA THR A 230 -41.38 -30.79 -22.18
C THR A 230 -42.14 -30.91 -20.85
N VAL A 231 -43.36 -30.38 -20.80
CA VAL A 231 -44.24 -30.45 -19.62
C VAL A 231 -44.99 -31.78 -19.54
N LEU A 232 -45.10 -32.31 -18.32
CA LEU A 232 -45.83 -33.52 -17.97
C LEU A 232 -46.75 -33.25 -16.78
N ASN A 233 -48.00 -33.67 -16.92
CA ASN A 233 -49.04 -33.53 -15.92
C ASN A 233 -49.46 -34.91 -15.37
N GLY A 234 -49.53 -35.04 -14.04
CA GLY A 234 -50.10 -36.21 -13.35
C GLY A 234 -49.24 -37.48 -13.36
N ARG A 235 -48.34 -37.65 -12.38
CA ARG A 235 -47.55 -38.90 -12.20
C ARG A 235 -48.19 -39.95 -11.27
N ASN A 236 -49.09 -39.55 -10.36
CA ASN A 236 -49.36 -40.33 -9.14
C ASN A 236 -50.84 -40.56 -8.78
N ASN A 237 -51.77 -40.69 -9.73
CA ASN A 237 -53.08 -41.26 -9.36
C ASN A 237 -53.79 -42.02 -10.49
N PRO A 238 -53.95 -43.35 -10.42
CA PRO A 238 -54.79 -44.13 -11.32
C PRO A 238 -56.28 -44.11 -10.92
N VAL A 239 -56.77 -43.05 -10.27
CA VAL A 239 -58.13 -43.03 -9.69
C VAL A 239 -58.98 -41.89 -10.23
N ASN A 240 -60.03 -42.28 -10.96
CA ASN A 240 -61.31 -41.60 -11.17
C ASN A 240 -61.48 -40.23 -10.49
N VAL A 241 -61.11 -39.15 -11.18
CA VAL A 241 -61.72 -37.83 -10.96
C VAL A 241 -62.32 -37.39 -12.29
N GLY A 242 -63.66 -37.26 -12.29
CA GLY A 242 -64.43 -36.92 -13.47
C GLY A 242 -64.05 -35.55 -14.04
N SER A 243 -63.88 -35.53 -15.36
CA SER A 243 -64.03 -34.38 -16.27
C SER A 243 -64.13 -32.97 -15.65
N GLN A 244 -63.03 -32.46 -15.09
CA GLN A 244 -62.80 -31.01 -15.06
C GLN A 244 -61.72 -30.70 -16.10
N ALA A 245 -62.00 -29.72 -16.95
CA ALA A 245 -61.26 -29.47 -18.18
C ALA A 245 -59.75 -29.35 -17.93
N LYS A 246 -58.96 -30.28 -18.51
CA LYS A 246 -57.49 -30.24 -18.48
C LYS A 246 -56.99 -28.95 -19.13
N GLY A 247 -56.32 -28.09 -18.35
CA GLY A 247 -55.77 -26.81 -18.80
C GLY A 247 -54.58 -26.98 -19.74
N PRO A 248 -54.38 -26.09 -20.73
CA PRO A 248 -53.18 -26.09 -21.57
C PRO A 248 -51.95 -25.69 -20.76
N LEU A 249 -50.93 -26.56 -20.75
CA LEU A 249 -49.65 -26.28 -20.09
C LEU A 249 -48.56 -25.99 -21.12
N VAL A 250 -47.72 -25.00 -20.82
CA VAL A 250 -46.54 -24.66 -21.63
C VAL A 250 -45.33 -24.40 -20.73
N SER A 251 -44.16 -24.87 -21.16
CA SER A 251 -42.87 -24.52 -20.58
C SER A 251 -42.01 -23.73 -21.54
N TRP A 252 -41.20 -22.83 -20.99
CA TRP A 252 -40.13 -22.14 -21.71
C TRP A 252 -38.93 -21.90 -20.80
N LEU A 253 -37.81 -21.56 -21.43
CA LEU A 253 -36.59 -21.16 -20.75
C LEU A 253 -36.50 -19.64 -20.74
N GLU A 254 -36.32 -19.07 -19.56
CA GLU A 254 -36.16 -17.62 -19.41
C GLU A 254 -34.70 -17.21 -19.63
N GLU A 255 -33.79 -18.02 -19.08
CA GLU A 255 -32.36 -17.77 -19.12
C GLU A 255 -31.60 -19.09 -19.22
N VAL A 256 -30.54 -19.13 -20.03
CA VAL A 256 -29.60 -20.24 -20.06
C VAL A 256 -28.20 -19.65 -20.00
N THR A 257 -27.48 -19.91 -18.91
CA THR A 257 -26.10 -19.45 -18.69
C THR A 257 -25.12 -20.62 -18.85
N LYS A 258 -23.86 -20.44 -18.45
CA LYS A 258 -22.86 -21.53 -18.41
C LYS A 258 -23.06 -22.45 -17.21
N SER A 259 -23.72 -22.00 -16.14
CA SER A 259 -23.79 -22.70 -14.85
C SER A 259 -25.21 -23.06 -14.42
N TYR A 260 -26.24 -22.44 -14.99
CA TYR A 260 -27.63 -22.76 -14.71
C TYR A 260 -28.56 -22.41 -15.88
N PHE A 261 -29.80 -22.89 -15.82
CA PHE A 261 -30.89 -22.38 -16.62
C PHE A 261 -32.12 -22.10 -15.75
N ARG A 262 -32.96 -21.16 -16.19
CA ARG A 262 -34.24 -20.83 -15.55
C ARG A 262 -35.38 -21.34 -16.41
N VAL A 263 -36.17 -22.27 -15.89
CA VAL A 263 -37.35 -22.82 -16.58
C VAL A 263 -38.62 -22.28 -15.94
N CYS A 264 -39.57 -21.90 -16.79
CA CYS A 264 -40.86 -21.38 -16.39
C CYS A 264 -42.00 -22.24 -16.94
N ILE A 265 -43.09 -22.36 -16.19
CA ILE A 265 -44.34 -22.98 -16.62
C ILE A 265 -45.51 -22.04 -16.41
N LYS A 266 -46.49 -22.11 -17.33
CA LYS A 266 -47.76 -21.38 -17.23
C LYS A 266 -48.91 -22.23 -17.74
N ASP A 267 -50.06 -22.04 -17.11
CA ASP A 267 -51.34 -22.60 -17.53
C ASP A 267 -52.16 -21.51 -18.22
N ASP A 268 -52.40 -21.72 -19.51
CA ASP A 268 -53.07 -20.76 -20.39
C ASP A 268 -54.59 -20.66 -20.09
N ALA A 269 -55.17 -21.58 -19.30
CA ALA A 269 -56.54 -21.46 -18.83
C ALA A 269 -56.71 -20.60 -17.55
N GLY A 270 -55.61 -20.25 -16.88
CA GLY A 270 -55.60 -19.54 -15.60
C GLY A 270 -55.70 -20.46 -14.38
N TYR A 271 -55.11 -20.04 -13.25
CA TYR A 271 -54.96 -20.84 -12.03
C TYR A 271 -56.24 -20.82 -11.19
N GLY A 272 -57.26 -21.60 -11.58
CA GLY A 272 -58.58 -21.62 -10.96
C GLY A 272 -58.95 -22.92 -10.22
N GLY A 273 -58.09 -23.47 -9.35
CA GLY A 273 -58.41 -24.65 -8.52
C GLY A 273 -57.19 -25.47 -8.04
N GLN A 274 -57.41 -26.45 -7.13
CA GLN A 274 -56.39 -27.37 -6.59
C GLN A 274 -55.57 -28.02 -7.71
N ARG A 275 -54.25 -27.92 -7.63
CA ARG A 275 -53.30 -28.46 -8.62
C ARG A 275 -52.72 -29.79 -8.15
N GLU A 276 -52.31 -30.62 -9.09
CA GLU A 276 -51.33 -31.69 -8.85
C GLU A 276 -49.92 -31.17 -9.18
N ASN A 277 -48.88 -31.88 -8.74
CA ASN A 277 -47.50 -31.55 -9.10
C ASN A 277 -47.30 -31.63 -10.63
N ILE A 278 -46.67 -30.60 -11.19
CA ILE A 278 -46.35 -30.51 -12.62
C ILE A 278 -44.87 -30.79 -12.80
N ASN A 279 -44.53 -31.73 -13.68
CA ASN A 279 -43.15 -32.11 -13.96
C ASN A 279 -42.70 -31.52 -15.30
N VAL A 280 -41.45 -31.11 -15.40
CA VAL A 280 -40.82 -30.70 -16.67
C VAL A 280 -39.59 -31.55 -16.92
N ASN A 281 -39.61 -32.37 -17.97
CA ASN A 281 -38.44 -33.11 -18.40
C ASN A 281 -37.49 -32.17 -19.15
N TYR A 282 -36.20 -32.20 -18.81
CA TYR A 282 -35.17 -31.45 -19.54
C TYR A 282 -34.02 -32.31 -20.06
N LEU A 283 -33.43 -31.89 -21.17
CA LEU A 283 -32.23 -32.46 -21.79
C LEU A 283 -31.25 -31.34 -22.13
N VAL A 284 -30.01 -31.44 -21.64
CA VAL A 284 -28.95 -30.44 -21.81
C VAL A 284 -27.87 -30.97 -22.75
N ILE A 285 -27.58 -30.22 -23.80
CA ILE A 285 -26.62 -30.59 -24.84
C ILE A 285 -25.61 -29.45 -25.03
N GLY A 286 -24.32 -29.73 -24.85
CA GLY A 286 -23.26 -28.74 -25.00
C GLY A 286 -21.90 -29.22 -24.47
N ASP A 287 -20.85 -28.48 -24.78
CA ASP A 287 -19.48 -28.81 -24.35
C ASP A 287 -19.22 -28.31 -22.91
N LEU A 288 -18.72 -29.18 -22.04
CA LEU A 288 -18.25 -28.81 -20.69
C LEU A 288 -17.04 -27.87 -20.73
N GLU A 289 -16.82 -27.09 -19.67
CA GLU A 289 -15.68 -26.17 -19.53
C GLU A 289 -14.31 -26.92 -19.58
N PRO A 290 -13.46 -26.69 -20.59
CA PRO A 290 -12.20 -27.41 -20.78
C PRO A 290 -11.19 -27.26 -19.64
N CYS A 291 -11.21 -26.15 -18.90
CA CYS A 291 -10.26 -25.90 -17.81
C CYS A 291 -10.53 -26.68 -16.51
N ARG A 292 -11.59 -27.49 -16.45
CA ARG A 292 -12.04 -28.19 -15.23
C ARG A 292 -10.97 -29.09 -14.58
N ASN A 293 -10.19 -29.81 -15.38
CA ASN A 293 -9.19 -30.78 -14.90
C ASN A 293 -7.76 -30.36 -15.28
N VAL A 294 -7.53 -29.08 -15.55
CA VAL A 294 -6.22 -28.56 -15.96
C VAL A 294 -5.61 -27.83 -14.77
N SER A 295 -4.56 -28.43 -14.21
CA SER A 295 -3.72 -27.75 -13.21
C SER A 295 -2.60 -27.02 -13.93
N CYS A 296 -2.44 -25.74 -13.61
CA CYS A 296 -1.45 -24.85 -14.20
C CYS A 296 -0.36 -24.55 -13.14
N GLU A 297 0.91 -24.70 -13.51
CA GLU A 297 2.04 -24.49 -12.60
C GLU A 297 2.37 -23.00 -12.40
N TYR A 298 3.15 -22.68 -11.37
CA TYR A 298 3.68 -21.32 -11.13
C TYR A 298 2.62 -20.23 -11.00
N HIS A 299 1.46 -20.51 -10.37
CA HIS A 299 0.35 -19.56 -10.23
C HIS A 299 -0.21 -19.05 -11.58
N SER A 300 0.04 -19.76 -12.68
CA SER A 300 -0.70 -19.51 -13.94
C SER A 300 -2.14 -20.03 -13.82
N HIS A 301 -3.07 -19.40 -14.52
CA HIS A 301 -4.45 -19.85 -14.59
C HIS A 301 -4.77 -20.41 -15.98
N CYS A 302 -5.66 -21.40 -16.03
CA CYS A 302 -6.08 -22.00 -17.28
C CYS A 302 -7.01 -21.04 -18.05
N VAL A 303 -6.70 -20.82 -19.32
CA VAL A 303 -7.49 -20.02 -20.26
C VAL A 303 -7.88 -20.91 -21.44
N THR A 304 -9.15 -20.87 -21.82
CA THR A 304 -9.66 -21.60 -22.98
C THR A 304 -9.51 -20.80 -24.28
N LEU A 305 -8.93 -21.43 -25.29
CA LEU A 305 -8.82 -20.89 -26.66
C LEU A 305 -9.89 -21.49 -27.59
N GLY A 306 -10.57 -22.55 -27.14
CA GLY A 306 -11.65 -23.23 -27.85
C GLY A 306 -12.23 -24.38 -27.01
N PRO A 307 -13.27 -25.07 -27.51
CA PRO A 307 -13.97 -26.14 -26.78
C PRO A 307 -13.10 -27.37 -26.44
N GLN A 308 -11.89 -27.48 -27.02
CA GLN A 308 -10.90 -28.51 -26.69
C GLN A 308 -9.46 -27.95 -26.65
N GLN A 309 -9.28 -26.63 -26.58
CA GLN A 309 -7.96 -25.99 -26.55
C GLN A 309 -7.81 -25.16 -25.28
N VAL A 310 -6.83 -25.52 -24.46
CA VAL A 310 -6.50 -24.88 -23.19
C VAL A 310 -5.05 -24.40 -23.20
N THR A 311 -4.78 -23.29 -22.53
CA THR A 311 -3.42 -22.79 -22.31
C THR A 311 -3.33 -22.18 -20.91
N CYS A 312 -2.20 -22.33 -20.23
CA CYS A 312 -1.95 -21.69 -18.95
C CYS A 312 -1.33 -20.30 -19.19
N ARG A 313 -1.93 -19.24 -18.64
CA ARG A 313 -1.43 -17.87 -18.75
C ARG A 313 -1.24 -17.24 -17.38
N CYS A 314 -0.28 -16.33 -17.31
CA CYS A 314 -0.05 -15.51 -16.13
C CYS A 314 -1.08 -14.38 -16.05
N GLU A 315 -1.36 -13.95 -14.82
CA GLU A 315 -2.15 -12.75 -14.58
C GLU A 315 -1.49 -11.55 -15.29
N SER A 316 -2.29 -10.85 -16.09
CA SER A 316 -1.81 -9.75 -16.92
C SER A 316 -1.90 -8.42 -16.17
N SER A 317 -2.90 -8.27 -15.30
CA SER A 317 -3.18 -7.06 -14.55
C SER A 317 -3.24 -7.36 -13.05
N CYS A 318 -2.43 -6.65 -12.27
CA CYS A 318 -2.52 -6.67 -10.81
C CYS A 318 -3.12 -5.37 -10.31
N PRO A 319 -3.93 -5.41 -9.24
CA PRO A 319 -4.47 -4.22 -8.61
C PRO A 319 -3.35 -3.34 -8.02
N SER A 320 -3.63 -2.03 -7.92
CA SER A 320 -2.65 -1.00 -7.53
C SER A 320 -2.53 -0.78 -6.02
N PHE A 321 -3.26 -1.53 -5.18
CA PHE A 321 -3.13 -1.39 -3.73
C PHE A 321 -1.76 -1.85 -3.24
N GLU A 322 -1.29 -1.22 -2.16
CA GLU A 322 -0.04 -1.58 -1.50
C GLU A 322 -0.32 -2.41 -0.25
N GLU A 323 -0.08 -3.72 -0.36
CA GLU A 323 -0.08 -4.67 0.74
C GLU A 323 1.20 -5.47 0.62
N GLN A 324 2.32 -4.92 1.10
CA GLN A 324 3.62 -5.50 0.84
C GLN A 324 3.66 -6.97 1.24
N VAL A 325 4.36 -7.80 0.46
CA VAL A 325 4.59 -9.21 0.80
C VAL A 325 6.05 -9.55 0.59
N CYS A 326 6.59 -10.36 1.49
CA CYS A 326 7.92 -10.91 1.34
C CYS A 326 7.82 -12.25 0.61
N ALA A 327 8.68 -12.45 -0.37
CA ALA A 327 8.86 -13.74 -1.04
C ALA A 327 10.00 -14.53 -0.39
N SER A 328 10.01 -15.85 -0.55
CA SER A 328 11.04 -16.72 0.05
C SER A 328 12.46 -16.46 -0.47
N ASN A 329 12.59 -15.72 -1.57
CA ASN A 329 13.87 -15.24 -2.13
C ASN A 329 14.37 -13.93 -1.48
N GLY A 330 13.66 -13.38 -0.48
CA GLY A 330 14.05 -12.16 0.22
C GLY A 330 13.71 -10.85 -0.50
N ARG A 331 12.97 -10.90 -1.62
CA ARG A 331 12.46 -9.69 -2.30
C ARG A 331 11.07 -9.31 -1.78
N THR A 332 10.88 -8.02 -1.53
CA THR A 332 9.58 -7.45 -1.17
C THR A 332 8.81 -7.07 -2.42
N PHE A 333 7.56 -7.50 -2.51
CA PHE A 333 6.62 -7.13 -3.57
C PHE A 333 5.54 -6.22 -2.97
N ARG A 334 4.94 -5.35 -3.79
CA ARG A 334 3.91 -4.40 -3.29
C ARG A 334 2.59 -5.07 -2.94
N ASN A 335 2.29 -6.22 -3.52
CA ASN A 335 1.12 -7.04 -3.19
C ASN A 335 1.32 -8.50 -3.64
N LEU A 336 0.47 -9.39 -3.14
CA LEU A 336 0.53 -10.82 -3.44
C LEU A 336 0.37 -11.10 -4.94
N CYS A 337 -0.50 -10.36 -5.64
CA CYS A 337 -0.67 -10.53 -7.09
C CYS A 337 0.64 -10.29 -7.85
N LEU A 338 1.40 -9.24 -7.51
CA LEU A 338 2.68 -8.96 -8.15
C LEU A 338 3.72 -10.05 -7.88
N LEU A 339 3.71 -10.65 -6.69
CA LEU A 339 4.53 -11.82 -6.39
C LEU A 339 4.13 -13.01 -7.26
N GLU A 340 2.84 -13.38 -7.29
CA GLU A 340 2.35 -14.51 -8.10
C GLU A 340 2.59 -14.29 -9.60
N LYS A 341 2.43 -13.06 -10.08
CA LYS A 341 2.75 -12.66 -11.46
C LYS A 341 4.23 -12.82 -11.76
N GLU A 342 5.13 -12.40 -10.87
CA GLU A 342 6.57 -12.60 -11.03
C GLU A 342 6.91 -14.10 -11.01
N ILE A 343 6.35 -14.88 -10.07
CA ILE A 343 6.52 -16.34 -10.01
C ILE A 343 6.12 -16.97 -11.35
N CYS A 344 4.96 -16.58 -11.88
CA CYS A 344 4.44 -17.09 -13.14
C CYS A 344 5.31 -16.70 -14.35
N THR A 345 5.67 -15.42 -14.46
CA THR A 345 6.42 -14.90 -15.62
C THR A 345 7.88 -15.35 -15.63
N ALA A 346 8.52 -15.38 -14.46
CA ALA A 346 9.91 -15.81 -14.31
C ALA A 346 10.06 -17.33 -14.15
N ARG A 347 8.95 -18.07 -14.04
CA ARG A 347 8.93 -19.48 -13.60
C ARG A 347 9.76 -19.68 -12.32
N GLY A 348 9.55 -18.78 -11.37
CA GLY A 348 10.29 -18.72 -10.12
C GLY A 348 9.93 -19.86 -9.19
N ASN A 349 10.92 -20.44 -8.50
CA ASN A 349 10.71 -21.42 -7.43
C ASN A 349 10.77 -20.74 -6.05
N TYR A 350 10.03 -19.66 -5.88
CA TYR A 350 9.90 -18.96 -4.60
C TYR A 350 8.42 -18.78 -4.28
N SER A 351 8.07 -18.85 -2.99
CA SER A 351 6.70 -18.81 -2.50
C SER A 351 6.42 -17.51 -1.75
N TYR A 352 5.15 -17.24 -1.51
CA TYR A 352 4.76 -16.31 -0.46
C TYR A 352 5.40 -16.72 0.87
N TYR A 353 6.08 -15.78 1.52
CA TYR A 353 6.84 -16.03 2.74
C TYR A 353 6.15 -15.45 3.97
N HIS A 354 5.86 -14.15 3.99
CA HIS A 354 5.07 -13.49 5.03
C HIS A 354 4.51 -12.14 4.51
N PRO A 355 3.49 -11.56 5.18
CA PRO A 355 3.02 -10.22 4.84
C PRO A 355 4.06 -9.19 5.31
N GLY A 356 4.29 -8.15 4.53
CA GLY A 356 5.20 -7.04 4.81
C GLY A 356 6.55 -7.14 4.11
N SER A 357 7.45 -6.20 4.41
CA SER A 357 8.78 -6.15 3.81
C SER A 357 9.73 -7.25 4.31
N CYS A 358 10.54 -7.78 3.40
CA CYS A 358 11.62 -8.73 3.71
C CYS A 358 12.76 -8.14 4.55
N THR A 359 12.83 -6.82 4.71
CA THR A 359 13.89 -6.12 5.44
C THR A 359 13.60 -5.95 6.93
N GLY A 360 12.50 -6.51 7.44
CA GLY A 360 12.19 -6.46 8.87
C GLY A 360 13.28 -7.12 9.71
N PHE A 361 13.54 -6.57 10.90
CA PHE A 361 14.31 -7.18 11.98
C PHE A 361 13.34 -7.58 13.10
N PRO A 362 12.57 -8.68 12.96
CA PRO A 362 11.69 -9.13 14.02
C PRO A 362 12.52 -9.45 15.25
N LEU A 363 12.06 -8.95 16.39
CA LEU A 363 12.77 -9.05 17.65
C LEU A 363 11.78 -9.17 18.79
N GLN A 364 12.10 -10.03 19.75
CA GLN A 364 11.46 -10.10 21.06
C GLN A 364 12.56 -10.14 22.13
N LYS A 365 12.33 -9.50 23.27
CA LYS A 365 13.27 -9.50 24.40
C LYS A 365 12.53 -9.72 25.71
N GLY A 366 13.28 -10.09 26.74
CA GLY A 366 12.75 -10.22 28.09
C GLY A 366 13.81 -10.50 29.14
N ARG A 367 13.34 -10.67 30.37
CA ARG A 367 14.11 -11.19 31.50
C ARG A 367 13.38 -12.42 32.03
N HIS A 368 14.09 -13.52 32.19
CA HIS A 368 13.52 -14.78 32.71
C HIS A 368 14.17 -15.13 34.05
N LYS A 369 13.35 -15.39 35.05
CA LYS A 369 13.79 -15.83 36.38
C LYS A 369 13.68 -17.33 36.48
N PHE A 370 14.80 -18.00 36.68
CA PHE A 370 14.81 -19.45 36.89
C PHE A 370 14.24 -19.82 38.26
N ARG A 371 13.51 -20.94 38.30
CA ARG A 371 13.08 -21.53 39.56
C ARG A 371 14.29 -22.11 40.27
N ASN A 372 14.54 -21.67 41.51
CA ASN A 372 15.54 -22.30 42.35
C ASN A 372 15.03 -23.69 42.75
N VAL A 373 15.63 -24.75 42.20
CA VAL A 373 15.36 -26.13 42.58
C VAL A 373 16.41 -26.51 43.64
N PRO A 374 16.05 -26.56 44.93
CA PRO A 374 17.01 -26.85 45.98
C PRO A 374 17.29 -28.35 46.01
N SER A 375 18.24 -28.79 45.19
CA SER A 375 19.19 -29.90 45.44
C SER A 375 19.85 -30.34 44.13
N TRP A 376 21.18 -30.56 44.19
CA TRP A 376 22.06 -31.28 43.25
C TRP A 376 22.14 -30.90 41.75
N ALA A 377 21.26 -30.06 41.21
CA ALA A 377 21.34 -29.64 39.80
C ALA A 377 22.33 -28.46 39.61
N GLU A 378 23.48 -28.71 38.98
CA GLU A 378 24.49 -27.70 38.62
C GLU A 378 24.01 -26.79 37.47
N ASP A 379 23.07 -27.28 36.65
CA ASP A 379 22.41 -26.62 35.53
C ASP A 379 20.88 -26.51 35.70
N GLN A 380 20.29 -25.44 35.18
CA GLN A 380 18.84 -25.21 35.10
C GLN A 380 18.46 -24.84 33.67
N CYS A 381 17.43 -25.48 33.13
CA CYS A 381 16.91 -25.23 31.79
C CYS A 381 15.40 -25.01 31.84
N GLU A 382 14.91 -23.92 31.27
CA GLU A 382 13.48 -23.61 31.19
C GLU A 382 13.12 -23.12 29.79
N SER A 383 11.95 -23.56 29.28
CA SER A 383 11.43 -23.11 27.99
C SER A 383 10.74 -21.76 28.12
N ILE A 384 11.14 -20.82 27.28
CA ILE A 384 10.60 -19.47 27.17
C ILE A 384 9.80 -19.39 25.88
N THR A 385 8.51 -19.07 25.99
CA THR A 385 7.59 -18.97 24.86
C THR A 385 7.62 -17.57 24.24
N PHE A 386 7.66 -17.53 22.92
CA PHE A 386 7.51 -16.31 22.14
C PHE A 386 6.04 -15.90 22.03
N ALA A 387 5.81 -14.61 21.80
CA ALA A 387 4.49 -14.17 21.38
C ALA A 387 4.20 -14.72 19.96
N PRO A 388 2.95 -15.08 19.64
CA PRO A 388 2.60 -15.64 18.34
C PRO A 388 2.97 -14.69 17.18
N PHE A 389 3.38 -15.26 16.05
CA PHE A 389 3.64 -14.53 14.79
C PHE A 389 4.76 -13.47 14.81
N ILE A 390 5.59 -13.45 15.87
CA ILE A 390 6.76 -12.55 15.92
C ILE A 390 7.84 -13.01 14.94
N PHE A 391 8.13 -14.31 14.87
CA PHE A 391 9.21 -14.86 14.06
C PHE A 391 8.70 -15.66 12.87
N TYR A 392 9.43 -15.57 11.77
CA TYR A 392 9.10 -16.24 10.52
C TYR A 392 9.52 -17.72 10.53
N PRO A 393 8.65 -18.68 10.14
CA PRO A 393 8.90 -20.14 10.23
C PRO A 393 10.18 -20.67 9.59
N HIS A 394 10.65 -20.06 8.50
CA HIS A 394 11.77 -20.59 7.71
C HIS A 394 13.06 -19.77 7.81
N LYS A 395 13.14 -18.78 8.72
CA LYS A 395 14.38 -18.05 9.01
C LYS A 395 14.92 -18.51 10.36
N LYS A 396 16.24 -18.69 10.46
CA LYS A 396 16.90 -18.99 11.73
C LYS A 396 16.63 -17.84 12.71
N ILE A 397 16.23 -18.20 13.92
CA ILE A 397 16.11 -17.28 15.06
C ILE A 397 17.43 -17.34 15.80
N TYR A 398 18.05 -16.19 15.97
CA TYR A 398 19.23 -16.03 16.80
C TYR A 398 18.78 -15.60 18.19
N VAL A 399 19.33 -16.23 19.22
CA VAL A 399 19.04 -15.88 20.61
C VAL A 399 20.34 -15.49 21.30
N GLN A 400 20.32 -14.37 22.03
CA GLN A 400 21.43 -13.88 22.84
C GLN A 400 20.99 -13.84 24.29
N LEU A 401 21.83 -14.37 25.18
CA LEU A 401 21.60 -14.47 26.61
C LEU A 401 22.66 -13.70 27.40
N THR A 402 22.27 -13.22 28.57
CA THR A 402 23.17 -12.63 29.55
C THR A 402 22.67 -12.96 30.95
N VAL A 403 23.53 -13.59 31.74
CA VAL A 403 23.19 -13.91 33.12
C VAL A 403 23.26 -12.66 33.99
N ASN A 404 22.24 -12.47 34.82
CA ASN A 404 22.19 -11.42 35.83
C ASN A 404 21.55 -11.90 37.15
N HIS A 405 21.82 -11.19 38.25
CA HIS A 405 21.22 -11.44 39.56
C HIS A 405 20.34 -10.25 39.99
N PHE A 406 19.34 -9.91 39.17
CA PHE A 406 18.61 -8.63 39.21
C PHE A 406 18.13 -8.16 40.59
N ASN A 407 17.68 -9.08 41.45
CA ASN A 407 17.11 -8.76 42.77
C ASN A 407 18.11 -8.89 43.94
N TYR A 408 19.41 -8.97 43.67
CA TYR A 408 20.46 -9.19 44.67
C TYR A 408 21.47 -8.05 44.70
N SER A 409 21.00 -6.83 44.99
CA SER A 409 21.81 -5.61 44.92
C SER A 409 22.79 -5.40 46.10
N ASP A 410 23.06 -6.40 46.93
CA ASP A 410 24.01 -6.26 48.05
C ASP A 410 25.44 -6.33 47.52
N PRO A 411 26.21 -5.23 47.53
CA PRO A 411 27.56 -5.23 46.98
C PRO A 411 28.57 -6.07 47.78
N ALA A 412 28.24 -6.50 49.01
CA ALA A 412 29.06 -7.38 49.82
C ALA A 412 29.03 -8.84 49.32
N ILE A 413 28.05 -9.18 48.48
CA ILE A 413 27.85 -10.52 47.93
C ILE A 413 28.11 -10.44 46.42
N VAL A 414 28.96 -11.35 45.94
CA VAL A 414 29.22 -11.54 44.51
C VAL A 414 28.93 -13.00 44.24
N HIS A 415 27.98 -13.29 43.35
CA HIS A 415 27.57 -14.66 43.07
C HIS A 415 28.65 -15.41 42.28
N GLU A 416 28.54 -16.73 42.25
CA GLU A 416 29.48 -17.54 41.48
C GLU A 416 29.24 -17.36 39.96
N ALA A 417 30.32 -17.44 39.17
CA ALA A 417 30.23 -17.31 37.72
C ALA A 417 29.25 -18.35 37.14
N THR A 418 28.48 -17.94 36.14
CA THR A 418 27.46 -18.77 35.48
C THR A 418 27.59 -18.67 33.97
N ALA A 419 27.38 -19.78 33.27
CA ALA A 419 27.42 -19.80 31.81
C ALA A 419 26.04 -20.13 31.24
N PRO A 420 25.50 -19.27 30.36
CA PRO A 420 24.25 -19.51 29.68
C PRO A 420 24.44 -20.16 28.30
N TRP A 421 23.46 -20.94 27.85
CA TRP A 421 23.32 -21.41 26.47
C TRP A 421 21.84 -21.56 26.11
N VAL A 422 21.55 -21.72 24.82
CA VAL A 422 20.19 -21.96 24.30
C VAL A 422 20.06 -23.33 23.64
N GLU A 423 18.88 -23.91 23.73
CA GLU A 423 18.50 -25.18 23.11
C GLU A 423 17.12 -25.07 22.44
N SER A 424 16.80 -26.00 21.53
CA SER A 424 15.43 -26.20 21.02
C SER A 424 14.74 -24.94 20.47
N VAL A 425 15.50 -24.08 19.76
CA VAL A 425 14.99 -22.82 19.21
C VAL A 425 14.02 -23.10 18.05
N ASN A 426 12.79 -22.61 18.16
CA ASN A 426 11.78 -22.64 17.10
C ASN A 426 10.90 -21.38 17.15
N ILE A 427 9.96 -21.22 16.22
CA ILE A 427 9.11 -20.00 16.14
C ILE A 427 8.17 -19.77 17.32
N THR A 428 7.94 -20.76 18.17
CA THR A 428 7.03 -20.65 19.32
C THR A 428 7.77 -20.53 20.64
N GLN A 429 9.00 -21.04 20.74
CA GLN A 429 9.76 -21.04 21.97
C GLN A 429 11.24 -21.31 21.74
N PHE A 430 12.03 -21.07 22.77
CA PHE A 430 13.39 -21.58 22.93
C PHE A 430 13.58 -22.06 24.36
N THR A 431 14.58 -22.89 24.61
CA THR A 431 14.97 -23.29 25.97
C THR A 431 16.22 -22.51 26.37
N ALA A 432 16.15 -21.75 27.46
CA ALA A 432 17.30 -21.10 28.06
C ALA A 432 17.86 -22.00 29.15
N CYS A 433 19.17 -22.20 29.13
CA CYS A 433 19.88 -22.99 30.11
C CYS A 433 21.01 -22.19 30.76
N VAL A 434 21.25 -22.43 32.05
CA VAL A 434 22.33 -21.79 32.81
C VAL A 434 22.98 -22.80 33.74
N THR A 435 24.30 -22.85 33.76
CA THR A 435 25.08 -23.66 34.71
C THR A 435 25.88 -22.79 35.67
N ARG A 436 25.99 -23.23 36.92
CA ARG A 436 26.85 -22.63 37.95
C ARG A 436 28.27 -23.19 37.84
N ALA A 437 29.26 -22.33 37.65
CA ALA A 437 30.66 -22.72 37.46
C ALA A 437 31.41 -23.06 38.77
N GLY A 438 30.76 -23.05 39.93
CA GLY A 438 31.40 -23.31 41.24
C GLY A 438 30.45 -23.72 42.37
N ARG A 439 31.01 -24.07 43.54
CA ARG A 439 30.29 -24.64 44.71
C ARG A 439 30.08 -23.67 45.90
N ASN A 440 30.42 -22.39 45.75
CA ASN A 440 30.44 -21.41 46.85
C ASN A 440 29.34 -20.33 46.72
N ASP A 441 28.10 -20.72 46.42
CA ASP A 441 26.99 -19.75 46.32
C ASP A 441 26.39 -19.47 47.72
N TYR A 442 26.31 -18.18 48.09
CA TYR A 442 25.80 -17.68 49.38
C TYR A 442 24.85 -16.50 49.12
N PRO A 443 23.61 -16.44 49.68
CA PRO A 443 22.79 -17.46 50.34
C PRO A 443 21.92 -18.29 49.36
N SER A 444 21.31 -19.36 49.87
CA SER A 444 20.83 -20.55 49.12
C SER A 444 19.43 -20.49 48.48
N ASP A 445 18.69 -19.37 48.58
CA ASP A 445 17.28 -19.29 48.18
C ASP A 445 17.04 -18.77 46.75
N SER A 446 18.10 -18.35 46.04
CA SER A 446 18.00 -17.84 44.68
C SER A 446 18.95 -18.47 43.68
N PHE A 447 18.55 -18.46 42.40
CA PHE A 447 19.38 -18.83 41.25
C PHE A 447 19.66 -17.57 40.41
N ALA A 448 20.25 -17.74 39.22
CA ALA A 448 20.44 -16.70 38.23
C ALA A 448 19.13 -16.30 37.52
N ASP A 449 19.05 -15.05 37.09
CA ASP A 449 18.12 -14.55 36.08
C ASP A 449 18.87 -14.45 34.72
N VAL A 450 18.14 -14.49 33.60
CA VAL A 450 18.72 -14.23 32.28
C VAL A 450 17.98 -13.13 31.54
N ASP A 451 18.77 -12.18 31.05
CA ASP A 451 18.36 -11.22 30.04
C ASP A 451 18.51 -11.88 28.68
N TRP A 452 17.46 -11.79 27.86
CA TRP A 452 17.44 -12.44 26.57
C TRP A 452 16.88 -11.54 25.47
N VAL A 453 17.41 -11.74 24.26
CA VAL A 453 16.83 -11.22 23.03
C VAL A 453 16.83 -12.31 21.97
N ALA A 454 15.72 -12.46 21.28
CA ALA A 454 15.55 -13.33 20.12
C ALA A 454 15.27 -12.45 18.89
N TYR A 455 15.94 -12.71 17.78
CA TYR A 455 15.79 -11.91 16.56
C TYR A 455 16.04 -12.73 15.29
N GLN A 456 15.58 -12.21 14.15
CA GLN A 456 15.89 -12.76 12.82
C GLN A 456 16.61 -11.72 11.95
N GLY A 457 17.69 -12.13 11.30
CA GLY A 457 18.54 -11.25 10.51
C GLY A 457 19.42 -10.34 11.37
N ALA A 458 19.69 -9.13 10.89
CA ALA A 458 20.48 -8.13 11.60
C ALA A 458 19.80 -6.76 11.46
N PRO A 459 19.96 -5.85 12.43
CA PRO A 459 19.40 -4.51 12.32
C PRO A 459 20.19 -3.71 11.27
N SER A 460 19.67 -2.57 10.81
CA SER A 460 20.37 -1.75 9.81
C SER A 460 21.78 -1.38 10.28
N GLY A 461 22.77 -1.40 9.40
CA GLY A 461 24.17 -1.21 9.78
C GLY A 461 24.83 -2.40 10.51
N GLY A 462 24.06 -3.32 11.09
CA GLY A 462 24.57 -4.53 11.77
C GLY A 462 24.79 -5.73 10.84
N VAL A 463 25.40 -6.77 11.40
CA VAL A 463 25.58 -8.10 10.79
C VAL A 463 25.36 -9.15 11.88
N ALA A 464 24.67 -10.23 11.56
CA ALA A 464 24.47 -11.35 12.47
C ALA A 464 24.77 -12.67 11.76
N GLY A 465 25.09 -13.70 12.53
CA GLY A 465 25.40 -15.02 12.00
C GLY A 465 25.49 -16.09 13.06
N GLU A 466 25.85 -17.28 12.59
CA GLU A 466 26.12 -18.45 13.41
C GLU A 466 27.45 -19.05 12.97
N GLU A 467 28.29 -19.43 13.93
CA GLU A 467 29.48 -20.22 13.67
C GLU A 467 29.34 -21.61 14.28
N LYS A 468 29.61 -22.67 13.50
CA LYS A 468 29.53 -24.05 13.99
C LYS A 468 30.91 -24.51 14.42
N PHE A 469 30.99 -25.04 15.64
CA PHE A 469 32.25 -25.59 16.12
C PHE A 469 32.30 -27.09 15.88
N SER A 470 33.39 -27.57 15.27
CA SER A 470 33.64 -28.99 15.07
C SER A 470 33.88 -29.71 16.39
N ARG A 471 33.42 -30.96 16.50
CA ARG A 471 33.61 -31.82 17.67
C ARG A 471 34.98 -31.68 18.34
N TRP A 472 35.00 -31.38 19.64
CA TRP A 472 36.24 -31.26 20.44
C TRP A 472 36.11 -32.01 21.78
N TRP A 473 37.25 -32.32 22.40
CA TRP A 473 37.31 -33.18 23.59
C TRP A 473 37.65 -32.44 24.87
N THR A 474 38.67 -31.58 24.85
CA THR A 474 39.02 -30.73 26.00
C THR A 474 39.69 -29.43 25.59
N GLY A 475 39.72 -28.47 26.50
CA GLY A 475 40.47 -27.21 26.35
C GLY A 475 39.69 -26.09 25.66
N THR A 476 40.43 -25.08 25.19
CA THR A 476 39.87 -23.93 24.48
C THR A 476 39.89 -24.16 22.97
N ASN A 477 38.76 -23.96 22.30
CA ASN A 477 38.64 -24.00 20.85
C ASN A 477 38.20 -22.62 20.34
N CYS A 478 38.88 -22.08 19.34
CA CYS A 478 38.59 -20.76 18.79
C CYS A 478 38.41 -20.80 17.27
N GLN A 479 37.43 -20.07 16.75
CA GLN A 479 37.14 -19.92 15.32
C GLN A 479 37.20 -18.45 14.90
N THR A 480 37.73 -18.17 13.71
CA THR A 480 37.85 -16.80 13.19
C THR A 480 36.66 -16.45 12.30
N ILE A 481 35.99 -15.35 12.59
CA ILE A 481 34.88 -14.80 11.81
C ILE A 481 35.37 -13.63 10.98
N THR A 482 35.06 -13.63 9.68
CA THR A 482 35.36 -12.52 8.77
C THR A 482 34.11 -11.68 8.54
N LEU A 483 34.22 -10.38 8.77
CA LEU A 483 33.15 -9.40 8.54
C LEU A 483 33.18 -8.88 7.09
N PRO A 484 32.03 -8.46 6.52
CA PRO A 484 32.00 -7.92 5.16
C PRO A 484 32.91 -6.70 4.99
N SER A 485 33.65 -6.64 3.87
CA SER A 485 34.63 -5.57 3.63
C SER A 485 33.96 -4.19 3.57
N GLY A 486 34.56 -3.20 4.22
CA GLY A 486 34.05 -1.82 4.28
C GLY A 486 32.78 -1.64 5.11
N LYS A 487 32.29 -2.68 5.80
CA LYS A 487 31.04 -2.63 6.58
C LYS A 487 31.16 -1.81 7.85
N PHE A 488 32.29 -1.89 8.54
CA PHE A 488 32.55 -1.18 9.79
C PHE A 488 33.79 -0.31 9.62
N SER A 489 33.72 0.94 10.07
CA SER A 489 34.88 1.86 10.06
C SER A 489 35.76 1.73 11.31
N ALA A 490 35.23 1.10 12.37
CA ALA A 490 35.92 0.84 13.64
C ALA A 490 35.54 -0.56 14.18
N SER A 491 36.21 -1.01 15.25
CA SER A 491 35.87 -2.30 15.88
C SER A 491 34.43 -2.27 16.42
N PRO A 492 33.54 -3.19 15.97
CA PRO A 492 32.14 -3.18 16.39
C PRO A 492 31.94 -3.71 17.81
N THR A 493 30.76 -3.43 18.37
CA THR A 493 30.24 -4.20 19.50
C THR A 493 29.72 -5.52 18.97
N VAL A 494 30.16 -6.61 19.60
CA VAL A 494 29.80 -7.98 19.21
C VAL A 494 29.24 -8.69 20.44
N ILE A 495 28.02 -9.22 20.31
CA ILE A 495 27.35 -10.02 21.34
C ILE A 495 27.26 -11.46 20.87
N VAL A 496 27.60 -12.42 21.72
CA VAL A 496 27.62 -13.85 21.39
C VAL A 496 26.93 -14.72 22.43
N THR A 497 26.36 -15.84 21.99
CA THR A 497 25.73 -16.85 22.87
C THR A 497 25.83 -18.23 22.22
N ALA A 498 26.14 -19.26 23.02
CA ALA A 498 26.18 -20.64 22.58
C ALA A 498 24.77 -21.21 22.38
N GLU A 499 24.57 -21.97 21.31
CA GLU A 499 23.38 -22.75 20.97
C GLU A 499 23.77 -24.23 20.83
N HIS A 500 23.10 -25.10 21.58
CA HIS A 500 23.29 -26.54 21.50
C HIS A 500 22.13 -27.17 20.73
N TYR A 501 22.44 -27.94 19.69
CA TYR A 501 21.42 -28.65 18.92
C TYR A 501 21.00 -29.98 19.58
N ARG A 502 21.83 -30.54 20.47
CA ARG A 502 21.50 -31.72 21.27
C ARG A 502 20.98 -31.28 22.64
N SER A 503 19.68 -31.40 22.85
CA SER A 503 19.04 -30.95 24.09
C SER A 503 19.37 -31.82 25.29
N GLY A 504 19.53 -31.20 26.47
CA GLY A 504 19.61 -31.89 27.76
C GLY A 504 20.96 -32.54 28.09
N LEU A 505 22.02 -32.25 27.32
CA LEU A 505 23.39 -32.70 27.61
C LEU A 505 24.10 -31.69 28.52
N LYS A 506 23.99 -31.94 29.83
CA LYS A 506 24.59 -31.11 30.90
C LYS A 506 26.10 -30.90 30.76
N HIS A 507 26.79 -31.84 30.12
CA HIS A 507 28.24 -31.82 29.91
C HIS A 507 28.68 -30.82 28.84
N ASP A 508 27.77 -30.31 28.00
CA ASP A 508 28.12 -29.44 26.89
C ASP A 508 28.24 -27.96 27.28
N ALA A 509 28.04 -27.62 28.55
CA ALA A 509 28.10 -26.24 29.01
C ALA A 509 29.50 -25.63 28.85
N THR A 510 29.58 -24.52 28.12
CA THR A 510 30.84 -23.85 27.79
C THR A 510 30.80 -22.36 28.09
N SER A 511 31.92 -21.82 28.55
CA SER A 511 32.18 -20.37 28.52
C SER A 511 32.41 -19.89 27.09
N VAL A 512 31.94 -18.67 26.78
CA VAL A 512 32.07 -18.04 25.45
C VAL A 512 32.65 -16.64 25.60
N TRP A 513 33.68 -16.31 24.84
CA TRP A 513 34.25 -14.96 24.76
C TRP A 513 34.84 -14.68 23.38
N LEU A 514 35.24 -13.42 23.17
CA LEU A 514 35.82 -12.95 21.93
C LEU A 514 37.32 -12.65 22.07
N GLU A 515 38.08 -12.92 21.02
CA GLU A 515 39.50 -12.56 20.91
C GLU A 515 39.73 -11.67 19.67
N ASP A 516 40.65 -10.73 19.78
CA ASP A 516 41.19 -9.92 18.66
C ASP A 516 40.11 -9.21 17.80
N VAL A 517 39.15 -8.51 18.44
CA VAL A 517 38.04 -7.84 17.73
C VAL A 517 38.52 -6.62 16.92
N SER A 518 38.33 -6.67 15.60
CA SER A 518 38.67 -5.62 14.64
C SER A 518 37.49 -5.25 13.73
N ALA A 519 37.64 -4.20 12.92
CA ALA A 519 36.64 -3.79 11.92
C ALA A 519 36.38 -4.86 10.83
N SER A 520 37.34 -5.78 10.61
CA SER A 520 37.27 -6.80 9.55
C SER A 520 37.05 -8.22 10.03
N SER A 521 37.35 -8.52 11.30
CA SER A 521 37.28 -9.88 11.84
C SER A 521 37.34 -9.91 13.36
N PHE A 522 36.89 -11.01 13.94
CA PHE A 522 37.08 -11.35 15.35
C PHE A 522 37.17 -12.87 15.50
N LYS A 523 37.64 -13.36 16.64
CA LYS A 523 37.62 -14.79 16.98
C LYS A 523 36.59 -15.05 18.07
N ILE A 524 35.83 -16.13 17.92
CA ILE A 524 34.96 -16.67 18.96
C ILE A 524 35.69 -17.83 19.63
N CYS A 525 35.78 -17.83 20.95
CA CYS A 525 36.41 -18.89 21.72
C CYS A 525 35.41 -19.54 22.68
N LEU A 526 35.48 -20.87 22.73
CA LEU A 526 34.69 -21.73 23.62
C LEU A 526 35.61 -22.53 24.51
N ARG A 527 35.23 -22.67 25.79
CA ARG A 527 35.91 -23.58 26.73
C ARG A 527 34.93 -24.23 27.69
N GLU A 528 35.09 -25.54 27.83
CA GLU A 528 34.37 -26.41 28.77
C GLU A 528 34.68 -26.07 30.26
N PHE A 529 33.76 -26.42 31.17
CA PHE A 529 34.06 -26.46 32.60
C PHE A 529 34.65 -27.82 33.01
N GLN A 530 35.80 -27.82 33.71
CA GLN A 530 36.62 -29.02 33.99
C GLN A 530 35.91 -30.19 34.69
N ASN A 531 34.78 -29.96 35.38
CA ASN A 531 34.02 -31.04 36.02
C ASN A 531 33.21 -31.89 35.01
N PHE A 532 33.15 -31.48 33.74
CA PHE A 532 32.33 -32.07 32.70
C PHE A 532 33.11 -32.61 31.48
N ALA A 533 34.43 -32.80 31.60
CA ALA A 533 35.30 -33.28 30.51
C ALA A 533 34.66 -34.42 29.69
N GLY A 534 34.45 -34.19 28.39
CA GLY A 534 33.66 -35.07 27.53
C GLY A 534 33.66 -34.63 26.06
N VAL A 535 32.93 -35.36 25.22
CA VAL A 535 32.78 -34.98 23.81
C VAL A 535 31.81 -33.81 23.71
N HIS A 536 32.30 -32.67 23.25
CA HIS A 536 31.46 -31.57 22.78
C HIS A 536 31.18 -31.77 21.29
N ASP A 537 29.90 -31.85 20.91
CA ASP A 537 29.46 -32.02 19.52
C ASP A 537 28.18 -31.21 19.28
N ASP A 538 27.94 -30.79 18.05
CA ASP A 538 26.75 -30.01 17.66
C ASP A 538 26.54 -28.70 18.46
N ILE A 539 27.63 -28.00 18.81
CA ILE A 539 27.60 -26.67 19.44
C ILE A 539 27.84 -25.60 18.38
N SER A 540 27.01 -24.57 18.38
CA SER A 540 27.17 -23.39 17.53
C SER A 540 27.12 -22.11 18.34
N VAL A 541 27.66 -21.01 17.83
CA VAL A 541 27.63 -19.71 18.50
C VAL A 541 26.92 -18.71 17.62
N ASN A 542 25.80 -18.20 18.12
CA ASN A 542 25.06 -17.11 17.51
C ASN A 542 25.76 -15.80 17.85
N TRP A 543 25.96 -14.93 16.87
CA TRP A 543 26.64 -13.65 17.06
C TRP A 543 25.93 -12.49 16.36
N LEU A 544 26.00 -11.30 16.97
CA LEU A 544 25.51 -10.03 16.42
C LEU A 544 26.57 -8.94 16.56
N ALA A 545 26.95 -8.33 15.45
CA ALA A 545 27.93 -7.25 15.36
C ALA A 545 27.28 -5.95 14.85
N PHE A 546 27.54 -4.82 15.52
CA PHE A 546 27.08 -3.49 15.10
C PHE A 546 28.01 -2.39 15.65
N ASP A 547 28.12 -1.27 14.93
CA ASP A 547 28.90 -0.09 15.33
C ASP A 547 28.01 1.12 15.68
N SER A 548 26.79 1.15 15.15
CA SER A 548 25.81 2.22 15.30
C SER A 548 24.58 1.71 16.05
N LEU A 549 24.11 2.53 17.00
CA LEU A 549 22.89 2.24 17.74
C LEU A 549 21.67 2.33 16.83
N GLN A 550 21.02 1.19 16.64
CA GLN A 550 19.73 1.14 15.96
C GLN A 550 18.65 1.56 16.96
N ARG A 551 18.39 2.88 16.98
CA ARG A 551 17.33 3.48 17.79
C ARG A 551 15.96 3.15 17.19
N PRO A 552 14.94 2.93 18.02
CA PRO A 552 14.94 3.05 19.49
C PRO A 552 15.43 1.80 20.25
N LEU A 553 15.74 0.69 19.56
CA LEU A 553 15.98 -0.65 20.14
C LEU A 553 17.22 -0.72 21.03
N PHE A 554 18.37 -0.26 20.54
CA PHE A 554 19.57 -0.14 21.34
C PHE A 554 19.72 1.32 21.77
N ARG A 555 19.72 1.57 23.09
CA ARG A 555 19.82 2.94 23.64
C ARG A 555 21.24 3.38 23.91
N GLU A 556 22.08 2.43 24.33
CA GLU A 556 23.49 2.63 24.58
C GLU A 556 24.25 1.31 24.43
N HIS A 557 25.53 1.42 24.08
CA HIS A 557 26.48 0.33 24.08
C HIS A 557 27.85 0.92 24.42
N ASN A 558 28.67 0.19 25.16
CA ASN A 558 30.03 0.62 25.46
C ASN A 558 30.90 -0.56 25.94
N ASP A 559 32.17 -0.28 26.14
CA ASP A 559 33.20 -1.22 26.56
C ASP A 559 33.70 -0.87 27.97
N VAL A 560 33.68 -1.86 28.87
CA VAL A 560 34.17 -1.72 30.25
C VAL A 560 35.53 -2.41 30.36
N SER A 561 36.59 -1.62 30.53
CA SER A 561 37.95 -2.16 30.65
C SER A 561 38.23 -2.70 32.06
N PHE A 562 38.84 -3.88 32.13
CA PHE A 562 39.33 -4.54 33.32
C PHE A 562 40.84 -4.75 33.19
N GLN A 563 41.64 -4.09 34.02
CA GLN A 563 43.10 -4.18 33.93
C GLN A 563 43.62 -5.54 34.46
N ASN A 564 42.96 -6.11 35.47
CA ASN A 564 43.26 -7.42 36.06
C ASN A 564 44.72 -7.62 36.57
N ASN A 565 45.48 -6.55 36.80
CA ASN A 565 46.88 -6.63 37.25
C ASN A 565 47.10 -7.22 38.66
N ALA A 566 46.04 -7.53 39.42
CA ALA A 566 46.11 -8.01 40.80
C ALA A 566 45.21 -9.23 41.00
N SER A 567 45.55 -10.15 41.90
CA SER A 567 44.73 -11.33 42.17
C SER A 567 43.35 -10.94 42.74
N PRO A 568 42.25 -11.55 42.26
CA PRO A 568 40.91 -11.23 42.74
C PRO A 568 40.72 -11.76 44.18
N VAL A 569 39.90 -11.06 44.93
CA VAL A 569 39.72 -11.29 46.37
C VAL A 569 38.68 -12.37 46.66
N LYS A 570 38.91 -13.14 47.73
CA LYS A 570 38.03 -14.27 48.12
C LYS A 570 36.60 -13.84 48.43
N ASN A 571 36.40 -12.65 48.99
CA ASN A 571 35.07 -12.10 49.30
C ASN A 571 34.28 -11.69 48.05
N HIS A 572 34.91 -11.58 46.88
CA HIS A 572 34.22 -11.39 45.60
C HIS A 572 34.20 -12.68 44.78
N ASN A 573 34.24 -13.85 45.43
CA ASN A 573 34.27 -15.16 44.75
C ASN A 573 35.34 -15.28 43.65
N PHE A 574 36.48 -14.62 43.86
CA PHE A 574 37.60 -14.55 42.91
C PHE A 574 37.21 -13.95 41.55
N ALA A 575 36.25 -13.02 41.52
CA ALA A 575 35.85 -12.24 40.35
C ALA A 575 36.32 -10.77 40.45
N PHE A 576 36.45 -10.12 39.30
CA PHE A 576 36.63 -8.67 39.20
C PHE A 576 35.29 -8.01 38.86
N CYS A 577 34.87 -7.02 39.63
CA CYS A 577 33.57 -6.38 39.44
C CYS A 577 33.69 -4.86 39.40
N LYS A 578 32.87 -4.21 38.57
CA LYS A 578 32.79 -2.75 38.43
C LYS A 578 31.33 -2.29 38.34
N ASN A 579 31.02 -1.17 38.97
CA ASN A 579 29.74 -0.49 38.78
C ASN A 579 29.81 0.37 37.52
N VAL A 580 28.79 0.28 36.67
CA VAL A 580 28.64 1.02 35.43
C VAL A 580 27.38 1.87 35.56
N SER A 581 27.50 3.17 35.29
CA SER A 581 26.35 4.08 35.22
C SER A 581 25.86 4.14 33.78
N PHE A 582 24.55 4.10 33.58
CA PHE A 582 23.94 4.34 32.28
C PHE A 582 24.11 5.80 31.88
N ILE A 583 24.10 6.10 30.57
CA ILE A 583 24.18 7.48 30.04
C ILE A 583 23.01 8.34 30.55
N GLY A 584 21.85 7.72 30.79
CA GLY A 584 20.69 8.35 31.42
C GLY A 584 19.94 7.38 32.33
N SER A 585 19.01 7.87 33.12
CA SER A 585 18.13 7.03 33.94
C SER A 585 16.96 6.48 33.12
N TYR A 586 16.66 5.20 33.28
CA TYR A 586 15.50 4.54 32.68
C TYR A 586 14.30 4.54 33.63
N SER A 587 13.09 4.50 33.07
CA SER A 587 11.84 4.38 33.86
C SER A 587 11.72 3.01 34.56
N LYS A 588 12.31 1.98 33.96
CA LYS A 588 12.48 0.63 34.54
C LYS A 588 13.85 0.06 34.18
N SER A 589 14.32 -0.88 34.99
CA SER A 589 15.61 -1.51 34.77
C SER A 589 15.65 -2.21 33.40
N PRO A 590 16.56 -1.81 32.50
CA PRO A 590 16.57 -2.29 31.12
C PRO A 590 17.11 -3.72 31.01
N THR A 591 16.95 -4.32 29.83
CA THR A 591 17.63 -5.56 29.45
C THR A 591 19.07 -5.22 29.04
N VAL A 592 20.06 -5.90 29.60
CA VAL A 592 21.47 -5.66 29.31
C VAL A 592 22.08 -6.94 28.76
N LEU A 593 22.70 -6.84 27.58
CA LEU A 593 23.48 -7.91 26.98
C LEU A 593 24.96 -7.62 27.16
N LEU A 594 25.77 -8.65 27.41
CA LEU A 594 27.21 -8.53 27.59
C LEU A 594 28.00 -9.62 26.88
N THR A 595 29.25 -9.31 26.54
CA THR A 595 30.20 -10.26 25.99
C THR A 595 31.62 -9.82 26.35
N ALA A 596 32.41 -10.74 26.89
CA ALA A 596 33.82 -10.49 27.18
C ALA A 596 34.66 -10.50 25.89
N LYS A 597 35.61 -9.56 25.83
CA LYS A 597 36.59 -9.36 24.76
C LYS A 597 38.00 -9.38 25.37
N HIS A 598 38.87 -10.16 24.77
CA HIS A 598 40.27 -10.29 25.16
C HIS A 598 41.18 -10.11 23.93
N SER A 599 42.48 -9.92 24.15
CA SER A 599 43.48 -9.77 23.10
C SER A 599 44.58 -10.80 23.26
N THR A 600 44.88 -11.53 22.18
CA THR A 600 45.95 -12.54 22.19
C THR A 600 47.35 -11.94 22.27
N SER A 601 47.48 -10.61 22.10
CA SER A 601 48.72 -9.86 22.32
C SER A 601 49.02 -9.56 23.80
N GLY A 602 48.15 -9.98 24.72
CA GLY A 602 48.35 -9.92 26.17
C GLY A 602 49.50 -10.80 26.68
N GLY A 603 49.92 -10.63 27.93
CA GLY A 603 51.09 -11.29 28.50
C GLY A 603 50.99 -12.81 28.64
N ASN A 604 49.79 -13.41 28.52
CA ASN A 604 49.62 -14.85 28.33
C ASN A 604 49.56 -15.18 26.83
N THR A 605 50.71 -15.52 26.26
CA THR A 605 50.89 -15.86 24.83
C THR A 605 50.29 -17.22 24.41
N ALA A 606 49.36 -17.78 25.20
CA ALA A 606 48.68 -19.04 24.89
C ALA A 606 47.19 -18.93 25.26
N ALA A 607 46.39 -18.33 24.37
CA ALA A 607 44.92 -18.29 24.46
C ALA A 607 44.26 -19.68 24.65
N GLU A 608 45.02 -20.76 24.45
CA GLU A 608 44.64 -22.16 24.64
C GLU A 608 44.30 -22.55 26.10
N CYS A 609 44.69 -21.74 27.10
CA CYS A 609 44.43 -22.02 28.52
C CYS A 609 43.35 -21.15 29.19
N ASN A 610 42.88 -20.09 28.55
CA ASN A 610 41.95 -19.14 29.17
C ASN A 610 40.50 -19.62 29.04
N GLY A 611 39.68 -19.41 30.08
CA GLY A 611 38.21 -19.48 30.01
C GLY A 611 37.62 -18.24 30.66
N ILE A 612 36.86 -17.43 29.93
CA ILE A 612 36.38 -16.14 30.45
C ILE A 612 34.87 -16.19 30.59
N VAL A 613 34.36 -15.84 31.77
CA VAL A 613 32.93 -15.74 32.06
C VAL A 613 32.63 -14.34 32.59
N SER A 614 31.58 -13.72 32.08
CA SER A 614 31.10 -12.42 32.53
C SER A 614 29.60 -12.47 32.81
N TRP A 615 29.15 -11.74 33.83
CA TRP A 615 27.75 -11.69 34.26
C TRP A 615 27.46 -10.36 34.97
N ILE A 616 26.19 -10.13 35.32
CA ILE A 616 25.75 -8.95 36.05
C ILE A 616 25.30 -9.33 37.47
N GLU A 617 25.75 -8.59 38.47
CA GLU A 617 25.32 -8.80 39.87
C GLU A 617 24.01 -8.11 40.20
N TYR A 618 23.75 -6.93 39.64
CA TYR A 618 22.46 -6.27 39.76
C TYR A 618 22.27 -5.28 38.62
N ILE A 619 21.02 -4.97 38.30
CA ILE A 619 20.65 -3.90 37.37
C ILE A 619 19.65 -3.00 38.09
N SER A 620 19.87 -1.69 38.04
CA SER A 620 18.93 -0.67 38.52
C SER A 620 18.43 0.16 37.34
N THR A 621 17.68 1.22 37.62
CA THR A 621 17.26 2.20 36.61
C THR A 621 18.38 3.15 36.19
N SER A 622 19.47 3.23 36.94
CA SER A 622 20.57 4.20 36.71
C SER A 622 21.92 3.55 36.42
N GLY A 623 22.04 2.24 36.57
CA GLY A 623 23.28 1.51 36.29
C GLY A 623 23.19 0.03 36.60
N PHE A 624 24.31 -0.65 36.52
CA PHE A 624 24.44 -2.08 36.82
C PHE A 624 25.86 -2.40 37.29
N ARG A 625 26.03 -3.53 37.97
CA ARG A 625 27.36 -4.03 38.37
C ARG A 625 27.75 -5.23 37.52
N ILE A 626 28.79 -5.06 36.73
CA ILE A 626 29.33 -6.09 35.84
C ILE A 626 30.51 -6.80 36.51
N CYS A 627 30.54 -8.12 36.43
CA CYS A 627 31.60 -8.97 36.94
C CYS A 627 32.20 -9.84 35.84
N VAL A 628 33.48 -10.14 35.96
CA VAL A 628 34.22 -11.02 35.07
C VAL A 628 35.14 -11.94 35.89
N LYS A 629 35.25 -13.19 35.44
CA LYS A 629 36.12 -14.20 36.03
C LYS A 629 36.83 -14.98 34.93
N GLU A 630 38.15 -15.01 35.03
CA GLU A 630 38.99 -15.92 34.25
C GLU A 630 39.08 -17.25 35.01
N VAL A 631 38.40 -18.26 34.47
CA VAL A 631 38.37 -19.62 34.98
C VAL A 631 39.59 -20.35 34.41
N PHE A 632 40.42 -20.91 35.30
CA PHE A 632 41.62 -21.72 34.97
C PHE A 632 42.91 -20.98 34.59
N VAL A 633 43.18 -19.80 35.16
CA VAL A 633 44.43 -19.05 34.90
C VAL A 633 45.35 -18.96 36.13
N LYS A 634 46.66 -18.91 35.89
CA LYS A 634 47.70 -18.61 36.91
C LYS A 634 48.09 -17.12 36.96
N ARG A 635 47.76 -16.38 35.90
CA ARG A 635 48.00 -14.95 35.71
C ARG A 635 46.81 -14.36 34.96
N PHE A 636 46.38 -13.18 35.36
CA PHE A 636 45.25 -12.49 34.76
C PHE A 636 45.74 -11.43 33.77
N ASP A 637 45.06 -11.29 32.63
CA ASP A 637 45.39 -10.30 31.59
C ASP A 637 44.34 -9.18 31.53
N PRO A 638 44.70 -7.99 31.03
CA PRO A 638 43.73 -6.95 30.75
C PRO A 638 42.69 -7.42 29.73
N LEU A 639 41.41 -7.30 30.08
CA LEU A 639 40.30 -7.64 29.21
C LEU A 639 39.26 -6.52 29.20
N THR A 640 38.33 -6.60 28.28
CA THR A 640 37.22 -5.65 28.17
C THR A 640 35.90 -6.41 28.12
N VAL A 641 34.83 -5.88 28.70
CA VAL A 641 33.49 -6.45 28.52
C VAL A 641 32.63 -5.45 27.79
N SER A 642 32.17 -5.82 26.61
CA SER A 642 31.19 -5.05 25.86
C SER A 642 29.81 -5.25 26.45
N TYR A 643 29.04 -4.18 26.50
CA TYR A 643 27.62 -4.27 26.83
C TYR A 643 26.76 -3.50 25.82
N ALA A 644 25.52 -3.94 25.67
CA ALA A 644 24.48 -3.27 24.91
C ALA A 644 23.19 -3.26 25.73
N VAL A 645 22.55 -2.10 25.81
CA VAL A 645 21.33 -1.90 26.62
C VAL A 645 20.12 -1.78 25.71
N LEU A 646 19.16 -2.67 25.92
CA LEU A 646 17.87 -2.68 25.26
C LEU A 646 16.83 -2.17 26.25
N ALA A 647 16.51 -0.88 26.12
CA ALA A 647 15.45 -0.29 26.91
C ALA A 647 14.07 -0.67 26.37
N ASP A 648 13.07 -0.54 27.22
CA ASP A 648 11.69 -0.58 26.79
C ASP A 648 11.31 0.77 26.19
N ILE A 649 10.83 0.72 24.95
CA ILE A 649 10.38 1.88 24.20
C ILE A 649 9.05 2.37 24.76
N CYS A 650 8.21 1.43 25.17
CA CYS A 650 6.90 1.68 25.73
C CYS A 650 6.90 1.60 27.25
N GLN A 651 5.91 2.26 27.86
CA GLN A 651 5.63 2.20 29.28
C GLN A 651 5.29 0.76 29.74
N GLU A 652 5.25 0.53 31.04
CA GLU A 652 4.87 -0.78 31.59
C GLU A 652 3.49 -1.24 31.11
N GLU A 653 3.34 -2.54 30.83
CA GLU A 653 2.15 -3.16 30.20
C GLU A 653 1.87 -2.77 28.74
N TRP A 654 2.71 -1.94 28.11
CA TRP A 654 2.65 -1.65 26.69
C TRP A 654 3.71 -2.44 25.93
N ALA A 655 3.33 -3.02 24.80
CA ALA A 655 4.20 -3.70 23.87
C ALA A 655 4.50 -2.81 22.66
N TYR A 656 5.78 -2.68 22.31
CA TYR A 656 6.20 -1.94 21.12
C TYR A 656 6.05 -2.79 19.86
N TYR A 657 5.47 -2.21 18.81
CA TYR A 657 5.43 -2.80 17.48
C TYR A 657 5.41 -1.71 16.40
N LYS A 658 6.41 -1.70 15.51
CA LYS A 658 6.54 -0.80 14.34
C LYS A 658 6.21 0.69 14.64
N GLY A 659 6.87 1.30 15.63
CA GLY A 659 6.68 2.72 15.95
C GLY A 659 5.51 3.03 16.88
N TYR A 660 4.71 2.03 17.27
CA TYR A 660 3.56 2.21 18.14
C TYR A 660 3.67 1.38 19.41
N CYS A 661 3.02 1.85 20.47
CA CYS A 661 2.82 1.13 21.71
C CYS A 661 1.38 0.59 21.77
N TYR A 662 1.25 -0.70 22.07
CA TYR A 662 -0.02 -1.41 22.21
C TYR A 662 -0.21 -1.91 23.63
N ARG A 663 -1.36 -1.62 24.24
CA ARG A 663 -1.73 -2.18 25.55
C ARG A 663 -2.99 -3.01 25.39
N ARG A 664 -2.87 -4.30 25.75
CA ARG A 664 -3.98 -5.24 25.75
C ARG A 664 -4.88 -4.97 26.96
N ILE A 665 -6.18 -4.83 26.74
CA ILE A 665 -7.18 -4.78 27.81
C ILE A 665 -8.03 -6.05 27.76
N SER A 666 -7.93 -6.86 28.81
CA SER A 666 -8.57 -8.19 28.84
C SER A 666 -10.07 -8.15 29.13
N SER A 667 -10.59 -7.07 29.70
CA SER A 667 -12.03 -6.85 29.88
C SER A 667 -12.70 -6.46 28.56
N CYS A 668 -13.95 -6.84 28.38
CA CYS A 668 -14.76 -6.34 27.26
C CYS A 668 -15.58 -5.11 27.67
N ASP A 669 -15.87 -4.25 26.70
CA ASP A 669 -16.74 -3.08 26.83
C ASP A 669 -17.38 -2.80 25.45
N SER A 670 -18.33 -1.86 25.38
CA SER A 670 -18.85 -1.26 24.15
C SER A 670 -17.75 -0.53 23.37
N TRP A 671 -17.96 -0.27 22.08
CA TRP A 671 -16.97 0.46 21.27
C TRP A 671 -16.67 1.85 21.85
N GLY A 672 -17.72 2.58 22.24
CA GLY A 672 -17.60 3.91 22.85
C GLY A 672 -16.90 3.90 24.21
N GLY A 673 -17.23 2.94 25.07
CA GLY A 673 -16.54 2.74 26.36
C GLY A 673 -15.07 2.36 26.17
N SER A 674 -14.77 1.48 25.23
CA SER A 674 -13.40 1.07 24.88
C SER A 674 -12.55 2.24 24.37
N GLN A 675 -13.10 3.06 23.46
CA GLN A 675 -12.42 4.26 22.95
C GLN A 675 -12.16 5.28 24.06
N ALA A 676 -13.13 5.50 24.96
CA ALA A 676 -12.95 6.38 26.11
C ALA A 676 -11.87 5.86 27.07
N ALA A 677 -11.85 4.54 27.33
CA ALA A 677 -10.81 3.90 28.14
C ALA A 677 -9.41 4.11 27.53
N CYS A 678 -9.25 3.93 26.21
CA CYS A 678 -7.98 4.23 25.54
C CYS A 678 -7.63 5.73 25.61
N ALA A 679 -8.60 6.63 25.46
CA ALA A 679 -8.37 8.07 25.57
C ALA A 679 -7.83 8.49 26.95
N THR A 680 -8.29 7.86 28.05
CA THR A 680 -7.73 8.11 29.39
C THR A 680 -6.25 7.76 29.52
N LEU A 681 -5.74 6.90 28.62
CA LEU A 681 -4.35 6.48 28.56
C LEU A 681 -3.53 7.27 27.52
N GLY A 682 -4.12 8.32 26.92
CA GLY A 682 -3.51 9.07 25.82
C GLY A 682 -3.35 8.23 24.55
N ALA A 683 -4.31 7.34 24.28
CA ALA A 683 -4.29 6.38 23.18
C ALA A 683 -5.67 6.32 22.50
N ASN A 684 -5.75 5.59 21.39
CA ASN A 684 -7.00 5.30 20.69
C ASN A 684 -7.20 3.79 20.56
N LEU A 685 -8.40 3.35 20.21
CA LEU A 685 -8.57 2.04 19.60
C LEU A 685 -7.70 1.94 18.33
N PRO A 686 -7.20 0.74 17.96
CA PRO A 686 -6.18 0.62 16.94
C PRO A 686 -6.74 0.93 15.55
N SER A 687 -6.06 1.84 14.87
CA SER A 687 -6.03 1.93 13.41
C SER A 687 -5.11 0.87 12.82
N ILE A 688 -5.47 0.31 11.67
CA ILE A 688 -4.67 -0.73 10.98
C ILE A 688 -4.32 -0.25 9.59
N HIS A 689 -3.03 -0.23 9.26
CA HIS A 689 -2.49 0.21 7.97
C HIS A 689 -1.70 -0.87 7.23
N SER A 690 -1.58 -2.07 7.82
CA SER A 690 -1.00 -3.22 7.13
C SER A 690 -1.52 -4.55 7.66
N GLN A 691 -1.40 -5.60 6.84
CA GLN A 691 -1.80 -6.95 7.24
C GLN A 691 -0.94 -7.51 8.38
N GLU A 692 0.33 -7.10 8.51
CA GLU A 692 1.16 -7.52 9.65
C GLU A 692 0.67 -6.91 10.97
N GLU A 693 0.26 -5.64 10.94
CA GLU A 693 -0.35 -4.98 12.09
C GLU A 693 -1.70 -5.62 12.45
N ASN A 694 -2.51 -5.97 11.45
CA ASN A 694 -3.77 -6.69 11.62
C ASN A 694 -3.59 -8.02 12.36
N VAL A 695 -2.62 -8.83 11.92
CA VAL A 695 -2.28 -10.11 12.57
C VAL A 695 -1.73 -9.87 13.97
N TYR A 696 -0.85 -8.90 14.14
CA TYR A 696 -0.26 -8.57 15.45
C TYR A 696 -1.33 -8.21 16.48
N ILE A 697 -2.24 -7.29 16.17
CA ILE A 697 -3.30 -6.84 17.08
C ILE A 697 -4.22 -8.01 17.47
N GLN A 698 -4.64 -8.83 16.49
CA GLN A 698 -5.51 -9.98 16.77
C GLN A 698 -4.81 -11.05 17.61
N SER A 699 -3.48 -11.19 17.48
CA SER A 699 -2.70 -12.11 18.30
C SER A 699 -2.68 -11.72 19.78
N LEU A 700 -2.80 -10.42 20.10
CA LEU A 700 -2.76 -9.93 21.47
C LEU A 700 -3.89 -10.51 22.31
N HIS A 701 -5.03 -10.85 21.71
CA HIS A 701 -6.17 -11.47 22.39
C HIS A 701 -6.25 -12.99 22.18
N GLY A 702 -5.15 -13.64 21.76
CA GLY A 702 -5.13 -15.08 21.52
C GLY A 702 -5.96 -15.50 20.31
N GLY A 703 -6.27 -14.56 19.40
CA GLY A 703 -7.13 -14.82 18.25
C GLY A 703 -8.63 -14.75 18.54
N ASP A 704 -9.05 -14.22 19.68
CA ASP A 704 -10.44 -13.86 19.98
C ASP A 704 -10.87 -12.57 19.26
N HIS A 705 -12.19 -12.28 19.26
CA HIS A 705 -12.72 -11.03 18.75
C HIS A 705 -12.28 -9.82 19.57
N SER A 706 -11.95 -8.73 18.88
CA SER A 706 -11.53 -7.48 19.53
C SER A 706 -11.93 -6.24 18.74
N TRP A 707 -12.19 -5.14 19.43
CA TRP A 707 -12.55 -3.86 18.81
C TRP A 707 -11.41 -3.26 18.01
N LEU A 708 -11.76 -2.72 16.83
CA LEU A 708 -10.93 -1.81 16.05
C LEU A 708 -11.43 -0.37 16.20
N GLY A 709 -10.55 0.60 15.96
CA GLY A 709 -10.93 2.01 15.96
C GLY A 709 -11.78 2.44 14.76
N LEU A 710 -12.17 1.52 13.88
CA LEU A 710 -12.93 1.80 12.66
C LEU A 710 -14.43 1.85 12.96
N SER A 711 -15.10 2.89 12.46
CA SER A 711 -16.56 3.02 12.55
C SER A 711 -17.11 3.98 11.50
N ASP A 712 -18.37 3.86 11.11
CA ASP A 712 -19.08 4.76 10.20
C ASP A 712 -20.29 5.47 10.86
N ARG A 713 -20.35 5.44 12.20
CA ARG A 713 -21.35 6.09 13.09
C ARG A 713 -21.77 7.53 12.73
N ASN A 714 -20.91 8.27 12.03
CA ASN A 714 -21.19 9.66 11.64
C ASN A 714 -21.81 9.76 10.24
N THR A 715 -21.50 8.83 9.34
CA THR A 715 -21.92 8.84 7.94
C THR A 715 -21.91 7.42 7.42
N GLU A 716 -23.10 6.84 7.31
CA GLU A 716 -23.35 5.49 6.79
C GLU A 716 -22.51 5.16 5.54
N GLY A 717 -21.81 4.03 5.58
CA GLY A 717 -20.95 3.55 4.50
C GLY A 717 -19.60 4.27 4.37
N THR A 718 -19.31 5.26 5.24
CA THR A 718 -18.05 5.99 5.28
C THR A 718 -17.29 5.71 6.58
N PHE A 719 -16.50 4.64 6.57
CA PHE A 719 -15.70 4.23 7.72
C PHE A 719 -14.51 5.17 7.97
N VAL A 720 -14.34 5.58 9.22
CA VAL A 720 -13.27 6.48 9.69
C VAL A 720 -12.61 5.89 10.94
N TRP A 721 -11.29 6.01 11.03
CA TRP A 721 -10.53 5.61 12.22
C TRP A 721 -10.69 6.62 13.35
N SER A 722 -10.80 6.13 14.59
CA SER A 722 -10.99 6.96 15.79
C SER A 722 -9.79 7.85 16.12
N ASP A 723 -8.61 7.56 15.57
CA ASP A 723 -7.40 8.39 15.68
C ASP A 723 -7.24 9.43 14.55
N GLY A 724 -8.17 9.46 13.58
CA GLY A 724 -8.14 10.39 12.44
C GLY A 724 -7.17 10.02 11.33
N SER A 725 -6.53 8.84 11.40
CA SER A 725 -5.69 8.32 10.32
C SER A 725 -6.50 8.01 9.06
N GLN A 726 -5.81 7.89 7.92
CA GLN A 726 -6.47 7.58 6.65
C GLN A 726 -6.97 6.14 6.61
N PHE A 727 -8.15 5.92 6.02
CA PHE A 727 -8.67 4.57 5.77
C PHE A 727 -8.08 4.00 4.47
N ASP A 728 -6.83 3.55 4.55
CA ASP A 728 -6.01 3.06 3.44
C ASP A 728 -5.90 1.52 3.37
N PHE A 729 -6.25 0.83 4.46
CA PHE A 729 -6.22 -0.63 4.56
C PHE A 729 -7.55 -1.19 5.08
N HIS A 730 -8.03 -2.26 4.45
CA HIS A 730 -9.24 -2.96 4.86
C HIS A 730 -9.13 -4.46 4.67
N TYR A 731 -9.75 -5.22 5.56
CA TYR A 731 -9.66 -6.68 5.54
C TYR A 731 -10.99 -7.37 5.92
N TRP A 732 -12.06 -7.00 5.23
CA TRP A 732 -13.42 -7.47 5.47
C TRP A 732 -13.63 -8.96 5.20
N ALA A 733 -14.59 -9.55 5.92
CA ALA A 733 -15.09 -10.89 5.61
C ALA A 733 -15.94 -10.91 4.33
N SER A 734 -16.21 -12.12 3.82
CA SER A 734 -17.06 -12.25 2.63
C SER A 734 -18.45 -11.69 2.94
N HIS A 735 -18.96 -10.82 2.07
CA HIS A 735 -20.23 -10.11 2.24
C HIS A 735 -20.24 -9.06 3.36
N GLN A 736 -19.08 -8.63 3.88
CA GLN A 736 -18.98 -7.52 4.83
C GLN A 736 -18.34 -6.27 4.20
N PRO A 737 -18.64 -5.06 4.69
CA PRO A 737 -19.67 -4.78 5.70
C PRO A 737 -21.09 -4.96 5.14
N ASN A 738 -22.01 -5.54 5.91
CA ASN A 738 -23.37 -5.86 5.48
C ASN A 738 -24.44 -4.93 6.08
N ASN A 739 -24.04 -4.07 7.01
CA ASN A 739 -24.90 -3.19 7.78
C ASN A 739 -26.14 -3.92 8.35
N PHE A 740 -25.94 -5.08 8.96
CA PHE A 740 -27.02 -5.93 9.43
C PHE A 740 -27.63 -5.39 10.73
N HIS A 741 -28.73 -4.64 10.61
CA HIS A 741 -29.39 -3.91 11.70
C HIS A 741 -28.69 -2.62 12.16
N ASP A 742 -28.17 -1.81 11.22
CA ASP A 742 -27.55 -0.50 11.53
C ASP A 742 -26.28 -0.69 12.38
N GLU A 743 -25.35 -1.50 11.85
CA GLU A 743 -24.11 -1.90 12.51
C GLU A 743 -22.96 -0.97 12.14
N ASP A 744 -22.63 -0.05 13.04
CA ASP A 744 -21.69 1.03 12.71
C ASP A 744 -20.22 0.80 13.15
N CYS A 745 -19.92 -0.29 13.88
CA CYS A 745 -18.64 -0.49 14.57
C CYS A 745 -17.94 -1.77 14.15
N VAL A 746 -16.61 -1.78 14.14
CA VAL A 746 -15.85 -2.89 13.55
C VAL A 746 -15.07 -3.68 14.59
N HIS A 747 -15.22 -5.01 14.55
CA HIS A 747 -14.39 -5.93 15.33
C HIS A 747 -13.63 -6.92 14.44
N THR A 748 -12.59 -7.52 15.01
CA THR A 748 -11.83 -8.59 14.36
C THR A 748 -12.47 -9.95 14.57
N LEU A 749 -12.45 -10.82 13.57
CA LEU A 749 -12.97 -12.21 13.67
C LEU A 749 -11.93 -13.23 14.17
N GLY A 750 -10.68 -12.82 14.38
CA GLY A 750 -9.64 -13.70 14.91
C GLY A 750 -9.17 -14.78 13.93
N PHE A 751 -8.36 -15.72 14.42
CA PHE A 751 -7.80 -16.82 13.61
C PHE A 751 -8.43 -18.20 13.89
N LEU A 752 -9.06 -18.39 15.05
CA LEU A 752 -9.49 -19.71 15.54
C LEU A 752 -10.69 -20.32 14.79
N ALA A 753 -11.48 -19.52 14.07
CA ALA A 753 -12.76 -19.94 13.47
C ALA A 753 -12.77 -19.94 11.92
N ASN A 754 -11.62 -20.19 11.26
CA ASN A 754 -11.46 -20.15 9.78
C ASN A 754 -11.64 -18.77 9.13
N HIS A 755 -11.83 -17.70 9.90
CA HIS A 755 -12.02 -16.34 9.39
C HIS A 755 -10.73 -15.65 8.94
N LYS A 756 -9.55 -16.27 9.12
CA LYS A 756 -8.25 -15.81 8.59
C LYS A 756 -7.96 -14.32 8.84
N TYR A 757 -8.21 -13.81 10.06
CA TYR A 757 -7.95 -12.42 10.46
C TYR A 757 -8.87 -11.35 9.85
N LYS A 758 -10.03 -11.75 9.31
CA LYS A 758 -11.00 -10.84 8.68
C LYS A 758 -11.80 -10.00 9.67
N TRP A 759 -12.46 -8.97 9.18
CA TRP A 759 -13.27 -8.04 9.97
C TRP A 759 -14.75 -8.19 9.70
N ASN A 760 -15.56 -7.72 10.65
CA ASN A 760 -17.01 -7.66 10.59
C ASN A 760 -17.48 -6.35 11.23
N ASP A 761 -18.42 -5.68 10.59
CA ASP A 761 -19.25 -4.66 11.21
C ASP A 761 -20.24 -5.32 12.17
N VAL A 762 -20.45 -4.69 13.31
CA VAL A 762 -21.25 -5.17 14.44
C VAL A 762 -21.84 -3.99 15.20
N ASN A 763 -22.80 -4.27 16.07
CA ASN A 763 -23.42 -3.25 16.88
C ASN A 763 -22.42 -2.63 17.87
N CYS A 764 -22.29 -1.31 17.87
CA CYS A 764 -21.38 -0.58 18.76
C CYS A 764 -21.58 -0.82 20.26
N THR A 765 -22.75 -1.33 20.66
CA THR A 765 -23.07 -1.65 22.07
C THR A 765 -22.61 -3.04 22.51
N ASP A 766 -22.13 -3.88 21.59
CA ASP A 766 -21.65 -5.23 21.90
C ASP A 766 -20.43 -5.22 22.82
N CYS A 767 -20.22 -6.32 23.55
CA CYS A 767 -19.07 -6.45 24.45
C CYS A 767 -17.93 -7.18 23.76
N HIS A 768 -16.88 -6.46 23.36
CA HIS A 768 -15.65 -7.05 22.86
C HIS A 768 -14.42 -6.58 23.63
N LYS A 769 -13.40 -7.45 23.67
CA LYS A 769 -12.08 -7.10 24.21
C LYS A 769 -11.46 -6.04 23.31
N PHE A 770 -10.47 -5.31 23.81
CA PHE A 770 -9.86 -4.25 23.01
C PHE A 770 -8.39 -4.04 23.34
N THR A 771 -7.72 -3.38 22.42
CA THR A 771 -6.33 -2.96 22.56
C THR A 771 -6.30 -1.44 22.44
N CYS A 772 -5.40 -0.78 23.16
CA CYS A 772 -5.14 0.64 22.94
C CYS A 772 -3.84 0.81 22.18
N LYS A 773 -3.84 1.67 21.16
CA LYS A 773 -2.69 2.04 20.31
C LYS A 773 -2.34 3.51 20.55
N LYS A 774 -1.05 3.78 20.74
CA LYS A 774 -0.52 5.14 20.75
C LYS A 774 0.81 5.23 20.01
N ASP A 775 1.03 6.38 19.41
CA ASP A 775 2.29 6.72 18.73
C ASP A 775 3.44 6.84 19.72
N VAL A 776 4.65 6.45 19.29
CA VAL A 776 5.88 6.70 20.04
C VAL A 776 6.49 7.98 19.51
N ASP A 777 6.49 9.04 20.32
CA ASP A 777 7.23 10.24 19.97
C ASP A 777 8.75 10.01 20.14
N GLU A 778 9.42 9.62 19.06
CA GLU A 778 10.86 9.37 19.12
C GLU A 778 11.65 10.65 19.38
N CYS A 779 11.14 11.81 18.95
CA CYS A 779 11.77 13.10 19.14
C CYS A 779 11.78 13.50 20.62
N SER A 780 10.63 13.39 21.30
CA SER A 780 10.50 13.69 22.73
C SER A 780 11.23 12.67 23.61
N SER A 781 11.28 11.40 23.20
CA SER A 781 11.99 10.34 23.95
C SER A 781 13.49 10.27 23.67
N GLY A 782 14.00 11.12 22.76
CA GLY A 782 15.40 11.11 22.31
C GLY A 782 15.80 9.81 21.62
N SER A 783 14.84 9.08 21.06
CA SER A 783 15.03 7.79 20.39
C SER A 783 15.13 7.88 18.87
N TYR A 784 15.64 9.00 18.37
CA TYR A 784 15.83 9.28 16.95
C TYR A 784 17.33 9.34 16.58
N SER A 785 17.63 9.17 15.30
CA SER A 785 18.96 9.31 14.72
C SER A 785 18.89 10.34 13.58
N CYS A 786 19.11 11.60 13.93
CA CYS A 786 19.17 12.72 12.97
C CYS A 786 20.58 13.33 12.96
N HIS A 787 20.96 13.93 11.83
CA HIS A 787 22.23 14.64 11.71
C HIS A 787 22.32 15.81 12.72
N ALA A 788 23.53 16.18 13.16
CA ALA A 788 23.73 17.20 14.19
C ALA A 788 23.13 18.58 13.84
N GLN A 789 22.97 18.87 12.54
CA GLN A 789 22.37 20.11 12.00
C GLN A 789 20.94 19.88 11.48
N SER A 790 20.21 18.95 12.07
CA SER A 790 18.81 18.68 11.76
C SER A 790 17.97 18.56 13.02
N GLN A 791 16.69 18.86 12.88
CA GLN A 791 15.68 18.68 13.91
C GLN A 791 14.83 17.45 13.60
N CYS A 792 14.53 16.68 14.64
CA CYS A 792 13.59 15.58 14.58
C CYS A 792 12.16 16.12 14.52
N VAL A 793 11.35 15.58 13.62
CA VAL A 793 9.92 15.87 13.49
C VAL A 793 9.18 14.55 13.65
N ASN A 794 8.38 14.44 14.70
CA ASN A 794 7.60 13.24 14.98
C ASN A 794 6.50 13.08 13.93
N VAL A 795 6.31 11.86 13.44
CA VAL A 795 5.22 11.50 12.52
C VAL A 795 4.57 10.20 13.01
N PRO A 796 3.28 9.94 12.78
CA PRO A 796 2.67 8.70 13.27
C PRO A 796 3.45 7.44 12.85
N GLY A 797 3.95 6.70 13.83
CA GLY A 797 4.72 5.46 13.68
C GLY A 797 6.19 5.64 13.31
N SER A 798 6.71 6.88 13.25
CA SER A 798 8.12 7.13 12.94
C SER A 798 8.56 8.58 13.22
N TYR A 799 9.75 8.93 12.76
CA TYR A 799 10.22 10.30 12.73
C TYR A 799 10.89 10.63 11.40
N ASN A 800 10.75 11.89 11.02
CA ASN A 800 11.53 12.48 9.95
C ASN A 800 12.59 13.41 10.54
N CYS A 801 13.71 13.51 9.84
CA CYS A 801 14.74 14.48 10.19
C CYS A 801 14.68 15.58 9.13
N THR A 802 14.59 16.82 9.60
CA THR A 802 14.57 17.99 8.71
C THR A 802 15.80 18.84 9.01
N CYS A 803 16.60 19.16 8.01
CA CYS A 803 17.77 20.03 8.23
C CYS A 803 17.32 21.38 8.81
N LEU A 804 18.11 21.92 9.73
CA LEU A 804 17.86 23.25 10.29
C LEU A 804 17.86 24.31 9.16
N PRO A 805 17.15 25.43 9.32
CA PRO A 805 17.16 26.52 8.36
C PRO A 805 18.61 26.89 7.95
N GLY A 806 18.86 26.97 6.64
CA GLY A 806 20.21 27.23 6.11
C GLY A 806 21.08 26.00 5.85
N TYR A 807 20.55 24.77 5.97
CA TYR A 807 21.21 23.52 5.58
C TYR A 807 20.33 22.67 4.66
N VAL A 808 20.94 21.83 3.82
CA VAL A 808 20.28 20.98 2.81
C VAL A 808 20.79 19.53 2.89
N GLU A 809 19.99 18.59 2.36
CA GLU A 809 20.10 17.11 2.38
C GLU A 809 19.09 16.40 3.31
N ASP A 810 19.16 15.06 3.38
CA ASP A 810 18.07 14.16 3.82
C ASP A 810 17.73 14.20 5.33
N GLY A 811 18.44 15.03 6.10
CA GLY A 811 18.28 15.18 7.54
C GLY A 811 18.73 13.97 8.37
N LYS A 812 18.86 12.78 7.78
CA LYS A 812 19.18 11.53 8.50
C LYS A 812 20.67 11.24 8.50
N ALA A 813 21.31 11.32 7.35
CA ALA A 813 22.73 11.03 7.22
C ALA A 813 23.58 12.31 7.17
N LYS A 814 23.03 13.39 6.60
CA LYS A 814 23.82 14.56 6.24
C LYS A 814 22.96 15.82 6.14
N CYS A 815 23.50 16.93 6.65
CA CYS A 815 23.00 18.28 6.38
C CYS A 815 24.21 19.16 6.07
N GLU A 816 24.20 19.83 4.93
CA GLU A 816 25.30 20.70 4.50
C GLU A 816 24.81 22.10 4.19
N ALA A 817 25.68 23.09 4.37
CA ALA A 817 25.37 24.46 3.96
C ALA A 817 25.14 24.52 2.43
N PRO A 818 24.21 25.37 1.95
CA PRO A 818 23.98 25.61 0.54
C PRO A 818 25.26 26.01 -0.18
N ARG A 819 25.52 25.37 -1.32
CA ARG A 819 26.62 25.67 -2.22
C ARG A 819 26.11 25.69 -3.64
N LEU A 820 26.50 26.72 -4.37
CA LEU A 820 26.18 26.93 -5.77
C LEU A 820 27.47 27.25 -6.51
N THR A 821 27.69 26.53 -7.60
CA THR A 821 28.80 26.72 -8.53
C THR A 821 28.22 27.19 -9.86
N ALA A 822 28.79 28.27 -10.40
CA ALA A 822 28.37 28.87 -11.64
C ALA A 822 29.53 28.85 -12.63
N THR A 823 29.27 28.40 -13.85
CA THR A 823 30.21 28.45 -14.97
C THR A 823 29.57 29.17 -16.14
N SER A 824 30.36 29.92 -16.92
CA SER A 824 29.83 30.80 -17.96
C SER A 824 30.78 30.90 -19.15
N SER A 825 30.23 31.02 -20.37
CA SER A 825 30.98 31.43 -21.57
C SER A 825 31.00 32.94 -21.81
N CYS A 826 30.21 33.71 -21.04
CA CYS A 826 30.09 35.16 -21.11
C CYS A 826 30.21 35.80 -19.71
N VAL A 827 29.85 37.08 -19.55
CA VAL A 827 30.17 37.83 -18.33
C VAL A 827 29.45 37.24 -17.10
N LEU A 828 30.27 36.89 -16.10
CA LEU A 828 29.84 36.59 -14.75
C LEU A 828 30.47 37.64 -13.85
N SER A 829 29.65 38.47 -13.21
CA SER A 829 30.13 39.77 -12.73
C SER A 829 30.34 39.83 -11.22
N THR A 830 29.53 39.10 -10.44
CA THR A 830 29.97 38.58 -9.13
C THR A 830 29.35 37.20 -8.91
N SER A 831 30.06 36.36 -8.16
CA SER A 831 29.56 35.08 -7.69
C SER A 831 30.03 34.86 -6.26
N THR A 832 29.09 34.48 -5.40
CA THR A 832 29.35 33.85 -4.12
C THR A 832 29.02 32.37 -4.23
N ASN A 833 29.19 31.64 -3.13
CA ASN A 833 28.83 30.25 -2.95
C ASN A 833 27.31 30.02 -2.81
N THR A 834 26.46 31.05 -2.79
CA THR A 834 24.99 30.88 -2.67
C THR A 834 24.18 31.72 -3.68
N SER A 835 24.80 32.71 -4.30
CA SER A 835 24.14 33.62 -5.25
C SER A 835 25.15 34.36 -6.13
N GLY A 836 24.68 35.01 -7.19
CA GLY A 836 25.48 35.90 -8.01
C GLY A 836 24.64 36.59 -9.08
N TYR A 837 25.28 37.28 -10.01
CA TYR A 837 24.59 37.93 -11.12
C TYR A 837 25.25 37.71 -12.48
N ILE A 838 24.38 37.53 -13.48
CA ILE A 838 24.72 37.39 -14.88
C ILE A 838 24.28 38.63 -15.64
N ARG A 839 25.11 39.04 -16.59
CA ARG A 839 24.79 40.10 -17.54
C ARG A 839 25.43 39.80 -18.88
N ILE A 840 24.91 40.39 -19.94
CA ILE A 840 25.41 40.17 -21.29
C ILE A 840 26.49 41.19 -21.74
N THR A 841 26.57 42.38 -21.11
CA THR A 841 27.45 43.48 -21.55
C THR A 841 28.78 43.57 -20.77
N GLN A 842 29.88 43.87 -21.47
CA GLN A 842 31.25 44.08 -20.92
C GLN A 842 31.67 45.57 -20.88
N GLY A 843 30.74 46.48 -20.57
CA GLY A 843 31.04 47.92 -20.50
C GLY A 843 30.88 48.70 -21.81
N ALA A 844 30.28 48.10 -22.84
CA ALA A 844 29.66 48.81 -23.97
C ALA A 844 28.14 48.87 -23.75
N SER A 845 27.47 49.90 -24.27
CA SER A 845 26.06 50.19 -24.01
C SER A 845 25.07 49.15 -24.57
N GLN A 846 25.49 48.21 -25.44
CA GLN A 846 24.63 47.20 -26.06
C GLN A 846 25.37 45.86 -26.26
N TYR A 847 24.64 44.74 -26.38
CA TYR A 847 25.23 43.43 -26.71
C TYR A 847 25.69 43.35 -28.17
N SER A 848 26.45 42.32 -28.57
CA SER A 848 26.96 42.15 -29.94
C SER A 848 26.09 41.23 -30.79
N ASN A 849 26.16 41.37 -32.10
CA ASN A 849 25.58 40.41 -33.06
C ASN A 849 26.28 39.04 -32.98
N ASN A 850 25.54 37.97 -33.28
CA ASN A 850 25.99 36.58 -33.37
C ASN A 850 26.57 36.01 -32.07
N MET A 851 26.06 36.43 -30.90
CA MET A 851 26.49 35.89 -29.61
C MET A 851 25.85 34.53 -29.33
N ASP A 852 26.59 33.65 -28.65
CA ASP A 852 26.09 32.39 -28.06
C ASP A 852 26.63 32.27 -26.63
N CYS A 853 25.91 32.90 -25.70
CA CYS A 853 26.28 32.94 -24.30
C CYS A 853 25.57 31.85 -23.50
N ARG A 854 26.30 31.22 -22.59
CA ARG A 854 25.84 30.05 -21.84
C ARG A 854 26.26 30.21 -20.38
N TRP A 855 25.33 30.04 -19.46
CA TRP A 855 25.56 29.95 -18.03
C TRP A 855 25.02 28.62 -17.52
N ASN A 856 25.85 27.89 -16.78
CA ASN A 856 25.49 26.62 -16.17
C ASN A 856 25.69 26.74 -14.65
N PHE A 857 24.61 26.48 -13.93
CA PHE A 857 24.55 26.54 -12.48
C PHE A 857 24.34 25.14 -11.92
N SER A 858 25.14 24.78 -10.92
CA SER A 858 25.02 23.52 -10.19
C SER A 858 25.06 23.80 -8.70
N SER A 859 24.06 23.32 -7.97
CA SER A 859 23.90 23.54 -6.53
C SER A 859 23.54 22.23 -5.81
N ASN A 860 23.46 22.28 -4.48
CA ASN A 860 22.83 21.26 -3.63
C ASN A 860 21.37 21.62 -3.27
N ALA A 861 20.79 22.65 -3.89
CA ALA A 861 19.39 23.05 -3.78
C ALA A 861 18.85 23.63 -5.10
N VAL A 862 17.53 23.86 -5.18
CA VAL A 862 16.88 24.47 -6.36
C VAL A 862 17.32 25.92 -6.54
N ILE A 863 17.35 26.39 -7.79
CA ILE A 863 17.96 27.67 -8.18
C ILE A 863 16.85 28.58 -8.72
N GLU A 864 16.77 29.81 -8.21
CA GLU A 864 15.90 30.85 -8.74
C GLU A 864 16.72 31.87 -9.54
N LEU A 865 16.21 32.24 -10.71
CA LEU A 865 16.74 33.24 -11.61
C LEU A 865 15.72 34.39 -11.73
N VAL A 866 16.15 35.61 -11.40
CA VAL A 866 15.31 36.81 -11.42
C VAL A 866 15.93 37.84 -12.36
N PHE A 867 15.17 38.23 -13.38
CA PHE A 867 15.56 39.31 -14.29
C PHE A 867 15.12 40.64 -13.69
N PHE A 868 16.01 41.64 -13.74
CA PHE A 868 15.71 43.02 -13.32
C PHE A 868 16.01 44.05 -14.42
N SER A 869 16.62 43.60 -15.52
CA SER A 869 16.70 44.32 -16.79
C SER A 869 16.52 43.33 -17.94
N PHE A 870 15.72 43.68 -18.95
CA PHE A 870 15.47 42.81 -20.11
C PHE A 870 15.05 43.62 -21.34
N ARG A 871 15.95 43.74 -22.32
CA ARG A 871 15.76 44.42 -23.61
C ARG A 871 16.59 43.76 -24.69
N THR A 872 15.97 42.81 -25.39
CA THR A 872 16.55 42.12 -26.56
C THR A 872 15.72 42.40 -27.81
N GLU A 873 16.25 42.13 -29.00
CA GLU A 873 15.47 42.22 -30.23
C GLU A 873 14.26 41.28 -30.17
N SER A 874 13.07 41.84 -30.32
CA SER A 874 11.82 41.08 -30.28
C SER A 874 11.78 40.05 -31.39
N SER A 875 11.54 38.78 -31.04
CA SER A 875 11.39 37.66 -31.97
C SER A 875 12.63 37.27 -32.78
N ALA A 876 13.80 37.83 -32.50
CA ALA A 876 15.08 37.49 -33.16
C ALA A 876 16.16 37.06 -32.14
N ASP A 877 16.30 37.79 -31.03
CA ASP A 877 17.30 37.53 -30.00
C ASP A 877 16.67 36.95 -28.73
N PHE A 878 17.15 35.77 -28.31
CA PHE A 878 16.46 34.96 -27.31
C PHE A 878 17.31 34.61 -26.09
N VAL A 879 16.68 34.70 -24.92
CA VAL A 879 17.13 34.04 -23.68
C VAL A 879 16.30 32.77 -23.46
N SER A 880 16.96 31.62 -23.34
CA SER A 880 16.36 30.30 -23.13
C SER A 880 16.86 29.70 -21.81
N VAL A 881 15.95 29.25 -20.95
CA VAL A 881 16.24 28.71 -19.62
C VAL A 881 15.77 27.26 -19.56
N TYR A 882 16.64 26.34 -19.13
CA TYR A 882 16.41 24.90 -19.10
C TYR A 882 16.54 24.33 -17.68
N ASP A 883 15.73 23.33 -17.37
CA ASP A 883 15.65 22.65 -16.08
C ASP A 883 16.66 21.50 -15.99
N GLY A 884 17.91 21.85 -15.74
CA GLY A 884 19.04 20.94 -15.66
C GLY A 884 20.32 21.59 -16.17
N GLY A 885 21.41 20.83 -16.26
CA GLY A 885 22.75 21.36 -16.56
C GLY A 885 23.12 21.45 -18.04
N SER A 886 22.19 21.24 -18.98
CA SER A 886 22.52 21.19 -20.41
C SER A 886 21.38 21.62 -21.34
N LEU A 887 21.68 21.75 -22.64
CA LEU A 887 20.69 22.04 -23.69
C LEU A 887 19.74 20.88 -23.99
N SER A 888 20.02 19.66 -23.52
CA SER A 888 19.12 18.51 -23.66
C SER A 888 18.09 18.43 -22.52
N SER A 889 18.25 19.26 -21.48
CA SER A 889 17.29 19.36 -20.38
C SER A 889 15.96 19.98 -20.85
N PRO A 890 14.85 19.74 -20.13
CA PRO A 890 13.57 20.37 -20.44
C PRO A 890 13.66 21.90 -20.49
N LEU A 891 13.12 22.52 -21.55
CA LEU A 891 13.07 23.99 -21.65
C LEU A 891 11.98 24.53 -20.72
N ILE A 892 12.35 25.38 -19.77
CA ILE A 892 11.41 26.08 -18.88
C ILE A 892 10.76 27.24 -19.62
N ARG A 893 11.58 28.10 -20.24
CA ARG A 893 11.08 29.30 -20.93
C ARG A 893 12.06 29.82 -21.98
N LYS A 894 11.52 30.39 -23.07
CA LYS A 894 12.25 31.14 -24.11
C LYS A 894 11.64 32.54 -24.26
N MET A 895 12.48 33.57 -24.26
CA MET A 895 12.07 34.96 -24.04
C MET A 895 12.82 35.92 -24.96
N SER A 896 12.15 36.98 -25.42
CA SER A 896 12.71 38.06 -26.26
C SER A 896 11.91 39.35 -26.09
N GLY A 897 12.48 40.51 -26.44
CA GLY A 897 11.80 41.82 -26.39
C GLY A 897 12.15 42.64 -25.15
N SER A 898 11.26 43.56 -24.76
CA SER A 898 11.50 44.53 -23.67
C SER A 898 10.66 44.31 -22.40
N SER A 899 9.83 43.27 -22.36
CA SER A 899 9.04 42.94 -21.17
C SER A 899 9.85 42.15 -20.16
N LEU A 900 9.90 42.60 -18.90
CA LEU A 900 10.63 41.92 -17.83
C LEU A 900 10.01 40.53 -17.53
N PRO A 901 10.78 39.43 -17.61
CA PRO A 901 10.26 38.11 -17.29
C PRO A 901 9.96 37.90 -15.81
N PRO A 902 8.96 37.05 -15.46
CA PRO A 902 8.75 36.63 -14.08
C PRO A 902 9.94 35.78 -13.57
N PRO A 903 10.14 35.69 -12.24
CA PRO A 903 11.12 34.79 -11.64
C PRO A 903 10.97 33.35 -12.12
N ILE A 904 12.09 32.66 -12.31
CA ILE A 904 12.15 31.28 -12.80
C ILE A 904 12.85 30.41 -11.76
N THR A 905 12.20 29.36 -11.29
CA THR A 905 12.76 28.39 -10.34
C THR A 905 12.97 27.04 -11.03
N SER A 906 14.16 26.43 -10.89
CA SER A 906 14.41 25.06 -11.36
C SER A 906 13.70 24.02 -10.50
N SER A 907 13.33 22.87 -11.08
CA SER A 907 12.90 21.69 -10.30
C SER A 907 14.09 20.81 -9.90
N SER A 908 15.20 20.92 -10.64
CA SER A 908 16.45 20.22 -10.34
C SER A 908 17.46 21.11 -9.63
N VAL A 909 18.52 20.51 -9.09
CA VAL A 909 19.66 21.22 -8.50
C VAL A 909 20.63 21.83 -9.54
N ASN A 910 20.27 21.77 -10.83
CA ASN A 910 21.02 22.38 -11.92
C ASN A 910 20.11 23.29 -12.76
N LEU A 911 20.68 24.37 -13.30
CA LEU A 911 19.96 25.31 -14.16
C LEU A 911 20.88 25.75 -15.29
N TYR A 912 20.35 25.79 -16.51
CA TYR A 912 21.11 26.19 -17.70
C TYR A 912 20.43 27.35 -18.41
N VAL A 913 21.17 28.44 -18.62
CA VAL A 913 20.68 29.65 -19.30
C VAL A 913 21.49 29.86 -20.56
N LYS A 914 20.83 30.07 -21.69
CA LYS A 914 21.44 30.39 -22.98
C LYS A 914 20.90 31.69 -23.54
N PHE A 915 21.77 32.57 -24.00
CA PHE A 915 21.41 33.72 -24.81
C PHE A 915 21.99 33.58 -26.21
N SER A 916 21.18 33.85 -27.23
CA SER A 916 21.60 33.86 -28.63
C SER A 916 21.13 35.11 -29.35
N SER A 917 22.04 35.81 -30.03
CA SER A 917 21.72 36.95 -30.90
C SER A 917 21.99 36.67 -32.38
N ASP A 918 21.29 37.39 -33.26
CA ASP A 918 21.41 37.28 -34.71
C ASP A 918 22.42 38.29 -35.33
N GLY A 919 22.39 38.49 -36.64
CA GLY A 919 23.32 39.35 -37.37
C GLY A 919 23.02 40.86 -37.36
N ALA A 920 21.93 41.31 -36.73
CA ALA A 920 21.42 42.68 -36.79
C ALA A 920 20.84 43.18 -35.44
N ASN A 921 20.58 44.49 -35.33
CA ASN A 921 19.84 45.15 -34.24
C ASN A 921 20.20 44.75 -32.79
N THR A 922 21.14 45.46 -32.19
CA THR A 922 21.52 45.25 -30.78
C THR A 922 20.82 46.22 -29.84
N TYR A 923 20.59 45.77 -28.60
CA TYR A 923 19.98 46.56 -27.52
C TYR A 923 20.75 46.37 -26.21
N ASP A 924 20.22 46.90 -25.11
CA ASP A 924 20.89 46.95 -23.80
C ASP A 924 21.08 45.54 -23.17
N GLY A 925 20.34 44.54 -23.65
CA GLY A 925 20.48 43.16 -23.23
C GLY A 925 19.70 42.83 -21.97
N PHE A 926 20.24 42.00 -21.09
CA PHE A 926 19.58 41.64 -19.84
C PHE A 926 20.56 41.54 -18.67
N GLU A 927 20.01 41.74 -17.47
CA GLU A 927 20.68 41.48 -16.21
C GLU A 927 19.77 40.62 -15.32
N ALA A 928 20.34 39.58 -14.73
CA ALA A 928 19.62 38.66 -13.86
C ALA A 928 20.47 38.23 -12.65
N THR A 929 19.83 38.13 -11.49
CA THR A 929 20.41 37.51 -10.30
C THR A 929 20.02 36.05 -10.26
N TYR A 930 20.95 35.20 -9.85
CA TYR A 930 20.66 33.81 -9.52
C TYR A 930 20.96 33.57 -8.05
N ARG A 931 20.12 32.77 -7.38
CA ARG A 931 20.31 32.40 -5.98
C ARG A 931 19.74 31.02 -5.71
N VAL A 932 20.23 30.41 -4.63
CA VAL A 932 19.58 29.24 -4.06
C VAL A 932 18.19 29.63 -3.57
N TYR A 933 17.16 28.91 -4.03
CA TYR A 933 15.75 29.14 -3.69
C TYR A 933 15.32 28.23 -2.54
N TYR A 934 14.77 28.82 -1.48
CA TYR A 934 14.33 28.11 -0.27
C TYR A 934 12.83 28.31 -0.05
N GLY A 935 12.08 27.23 0.22
CA GLY A 935 10.77 27.28 0.88
C GLY A 935 9.55 27.79 0.10
N GLY A 936 9.70 28.30 -1.13
CA GLY A 936 8.57 28.42 -2.07
C GLY A 936 7.42 29.37 -1.71
N ARG A 937 7.58 30.33 -0.78
CA ARG A 937 6.48 31.22 -0.35
C ARG A 937 6.93 32.66 -0.15
N TRP A 938 6.24 33.59 -0.82
CA TRP A 938 6.26 35.01 -0.43
C TRP A 938 5.69 35.16 0.97
N GLY A 939 6.27 36.05 1.76
CA GLY A 939 5.83 36.36 3.11
C GLY A 939 6.16 37.79 3.48
N THR A 940 5.59 38.24 4.58
CA THR A 940 5.58 39.66 4.98
C THR A 940 6.61 39.94 6.06
N ILE A 941 6.76 41.22 6.44
CA ILE A 941 7.64 41.67 7.52
C ILE A 941 6.74 42.34 8.57
N CYS A 942 6.94 42.01 9.84
CA CYS A 942 6.21 42.60 10.95
C CYS A 942 6.66 44.04 11.23
N ASP A 943 5.72 44.85 11.71
CA ASP A 943 5.90 46.25 12.08
C ASP A 943 6.50 46.49 13.47
N ASP A 944 6.72 45.43 14.25
CA ASP A 944 7.45 45.50 15.50
C ASP A 944 8.90 45.92 15.25
N ALA A 945 9.29 47.01 15.91
CA ALA A 945 10.54 47.75 15.72
C ALA A 945 10.77 48.36 14.32
N TRP A 946 9.81 48.27 13.39
CA TRP A 946 9.95 48.82 12.03
C TRP A 946 10.11 50.34 12.01
N ASP A 947 11.25 50.80 11.53
CA ASP A 947 11.60 52.22 11.51
C ASP A 947 12.07 52.74 10.13
N ILE A 948 12.45 54.02 10.10
CA ILE A 948 12.90 54.66 8.85
C ILE A 948 14.26 54.14 8.38
N SER A 949 15.11 53.64 9.28
CA SER A 949 16.41 53.03 8.98
C SER A 949 16.22 51.71 8.24
N ASP A 950 15.23 50.90 8.66
CA ASP A 950 14.85 49.66 7.98
C ASP A 950 14.26 49.94 6.59
N ALA A 951 13.34 50.90 6.54
CA ALA A 951 12.74 51.35 5.29
C ALA A 951 13.79 51.91 4.31
N ASN A 952 14.83 52.58 4.81
CA ASN A 952 15.94 53.08 3.98
C ASN A 952 16.73 51.95 3.33
N VAL A 953 16.96 50.83 4.03
CA VAL A 953 17.62 49.65 3.46
C VAL A 953 16.74 49.06 2.36
N VAL A 954 15.42 48.93 2.59
CA VAL A 954 14.48 48.42 1.58
C VAL A 954 14.43 49.33 0.34
N CYS A 955 14.27 50.64 0.51
CA CYS A 955 14.24 51.59 -0.61
C CYS A 955 15.56 51.63 -1.38
N ARG A 956 16.71 51.57 -0.68
CA ARG A 956 18.03 51.52 -1.33
C ARG A 956 18.23 50.21 -2.09
N GLN A 957 17.81 49.10 -1.52
CA GLN A 957 17.81 47.79 -2.20
C GLN A 957 16.98 47.82 -3.49
N LEU A 958 15.91 48.63 -3.53
CA LEU A 958 15.06 48.85 -4.70
C LEU A 958 15.54 49.96 -5.65
N GLY A 959 16.71 50.56 -5.40
CA GLY A 959 17.32 51.58 -6.27
C GLY A 959 16.90 53.02 -5.99
N TYR A 960 16.15 53.30 -4.92
CA TYR A 960 15.81 54.65 -4.48
C TYR A 960 16.88 55.20 -3.51
N ALA A 961 17.03 56.52 -3.45
CA ALA A 961 18.04 57.15 -2.59
C ALA A 961 17.77 56.91 -1.10
N ARG A 962 16.49 57.02 -0.68
CA ARG A 962 16.03 56.84 0.70
C ARG A 962 14.52 56.63 0.77
N ALA A 963 14.05 56.14 1.92
CA ALA A 963 12.63 56.10 2.28
C ALA A 963 12.12 57.48 2.70
N LYS A 964 10.93 57.83 2.22
CA LYS A 964 10.18 59.02 2.64
C LYS A 964 9.39 58.73 3.91
N ARG A 965 8.75 57.55 3.98
CA ARG A 965 7.97 57.10 5.13
C ARG A 965 8.04 55.58 5.31
N ALA A 966 8.10 55.16 6.56
CA ALA A 966 7.88 53.79 7.01
C ALA A 966 6.47 53.72 7.61
N TYR A 967 5.65 52.78 7.15
CA TYR A 967 4.28 52.60 7.58
C TYR A 967 4.13 51.25 8.29
N SER A 968 3.37 51.25 9.38
CA SER A 968 3.02 50.09 10.19
C SER A 968 1.53 49.75 10.04
N GLY A 969 1.05 48.70 10.71
CA GLY A 969 -0.36 48.36 10.86
C GLY A 969 -1.07 48.00 9.56
N ALA A 970 -0.36 47.41 8.59
CA ALA A 970 -0.90 47.06 7.29
C ALA A 970 -1.60 48.24 6.58
N THR A 971 -1.05 49.46 6.73
CA THR A 971 -1.63 50.72 6.20
C THR A 971 -2.03 50.62 4.72
N HIS A 972 -1.29 49.86 3.92
CA HIS A 972 -1.53 49.67 2.48
C HIS A 972 -2.16 48.31 2.13
N GLY A 973 -2.75 47.63 3.12
CA GLY A 973 -3.37 46.32 2.99
C GLY A 973 -2.60 45.23 3.72
N GLN A 974 -3.33 44.20 4.17
CA GLN A 974 -2.77 43.01 4.79
C GLN A 974 -2.21 42.08 3.71
N GLY A 975 -1.04 41.50 3.95
CA GLY A 975 -0.49 40.46 3.12
C GLY A 975 -1.12 39.10 3.40
N THR A 976 -0.59 38.09 2.71
CA THR A 976 -1.04 36.70 2.85
C THR A 976 0.18 35.79 2.82
N GLY A 977 0.22 34.80 3.72
CA GLY A 977 1.30 33.81 3.77
C GLY A 977 2.03 33.81 5.11
N PRO A 978 3.27 33.29 5.18
CA PRO A 978 4.09 33.39 6.38
C PRO A 978 4.55 34.84 6.62
N ILE A 979 4.73 35.25 7.87
CA ILE A 979 5.47 36.48 8.22
C ILE A 979 6.91 36.06 8.47
N TRP A 980 7.85 36.57 7.68
CA TRP A 980 9.22 36.05 7.63
C TRP A 980 10.19 36.73 8.58
N MET A 981 9.96 38.00 8.89
CA MET A 981 10.88 38.80 9.69
C MET A 981 10.11 39.61 10.73
N ASP A 982 10.72 39.75 11.89
CA ASP A 982 10.21 40.44 13.07
C ASP A 982 11.38 41.08 13.85
N ASP A 983 11.09 42.15 14.57
CA ASP A 983 12.05 43.00 15.28
C ASP A 983 13.21 43.45 14.38
N LEU A 984 12.89 44.03 13.21
CA LEU A 984 13.93 44.51 12.30
C LEU A 984 14.71 45.66 12.93
N ALA A 985 16.03 45.56 12.93
CA ALA A 985 16.91 46.55 13.53
C ALA A 985 18.11 46.83 12.62
N CYS A 986 17.84 47.44 11.46
CA CYS A 986 18.86 47.91 10.53
C CYS A 986 19.61 49.13 11.12
N SER A 987 20.91 49.20 10.85
CA SER A 987 21.71 50.42 11.02
C SER A 987 21.46 51.47 9.93
N GLY A 988 20.78 51.08 8.84
CA GLY A 988 20.53 51.92 7.65
C GLY A 988 21.65 51.84 6.60
N SER A 989 22.72 51.09 6.86
CA SER A 989 23.90 50.95 5.98
C SER A 989 24.00 49.60 5.27
N GLU A 990 23.12 48.66 5.63
CA GLU A 990 23.03 47.30 5.12
C GLU A 990 22.71 47.25 3.61
N SER A 991 23.30 46.30 2.89
CA SER A 991 23.05 46.17 1.46
C SER A 991 21.66 45.61 1.13
N HIS A 992 21.12 44.74 1.99
CA HIS A 992 19.81 44.11 1.83
C HIS A 992 19.09 44.03 3.18
N VAL A 993 17.75 43.99 3.14
CA VAL A 993 16.90 43.96 4.33
C VAL A 993 17.15 42.73 5.24
N TYR A 994 17.57 41.60 4.67
CA TYR A 994 17.90 40.40 5.43
C TYR A 994 19.28 40.44 6.09
N ASP A 995 20.13 41.44 5.78
CA ASP A 995 21.41 41.63 6.46
C ASP A 995 21.22 42.34 7.82
N CYS A 996 20.04 42.91 8.04
CA CYS A 996 19.70 43.57 9.29
C CYS A 996 19.53 42.54 10.41
N ARG A 997 19.72 42.99 11.65
CA ARG A 997 19.44 42.15 12.80
C ARG A 997 17.93 41.95 12.92
N HIS A 998 17.49 40.71 13.09
CA HIS A 998 16.09 40.32 13.29
C HIS A 998 16.00 39.08 14.20
N ARG A 999 14.80 38.71 14.70
CA ARG A 999 14.59 37.60 15.66
C ARG A 999 14.95 36.20 15.15
N GLY A 1000 14.90 36.03 13.84
CA GLY A 1000 15.01 34.74 13.17
C GLY A 1000 14.04 34.70 11.98
N TRP A 1001 14.14 33.69 11.12
CA TRP A 1001 13.21 33.55 9.99
C TRP A 1001 11.94 32.83 10.43
N GLY A 1002 10.78 33.48 10.27
CA GLY A 1002 9.48 32.92 10.65
C GLY A 1002 9.23 32.84 12.16
N ASP A 1003 10.10 33.44 12.97
CA ASP A 1003 9.96 33.57 14.41
C ASP A 1003 9.40 34.97 14.72
N HIS A 1004 8.10 35.04 15.02
CA HIS A 1004 7.34 36.27 15.25
C HIS A 1004 6.12 36.01 16.12
N ASP A 1005 5.63 37.04 16.82
CA ASP A 1005 4.33 37.03 17.53
C ASP A 1005 3.24 37.89 16.84
N CYS A 1006 3.54 38.36 15.63
CA CYS A 1006 2.67 39.20 14.83
C CYS A 1006 1.57 38.47 14.05
N THR A 1007 0.58 39.22 13.56
CA THR A 1007 -0.40 38.77 12.55
C THR A 1007 -0.36 39.68 11.33
N HIS A 1008 -1.04 39.36 10.23
CA HIS A 1008 -1.03 40.21 9.03
C HIS A 1008 -1.64 41.62 9.22
N SER A 1009 -2.28 41.90 10.35
CA SER A 1009 -2.63 43.28 10.72
C SER A 1009 -1.41 44.16 10.98
N SER A 1010 -0.25 43.54 11.16
CA SER A 1010 1.03 44.16 11.51
C SER A 1010 2.01 44.17 10.34
N ASP A 1011 1.55 43.97 9.10
CA ASP A 1011 2.46 43.99 7.95
C ASP A 1011 2.96 45.42 7.66
N VAL A 1012 4.25 45.55 7.38
CA VAL A 1012 4.88 46.84 7.07
C VAL A 1012 4.64 47.29 5.63
N SER A 1013 4.75 48.59 5.40
CA SER A 1013 4.86 49.16 4.05
C SER A 1013 5.81 50.36 4.03
N VAL A 1014 6.30 50.72 2.85
CA VAL A 1014 7.28 51.79 2.66
C VAL A 1014 6.90 52.69 1.49
N GLU A 1015 7.12 53.99 1.63
CA GLU A 1015 7.07 54.97 0.53
C GLU A 1015 8.49 55.49 0.29
N CYS A 1016 9.02 55.25 -0.91
CA CYS A 1016 10.36 55.70 -1.32
C CYS A 1016 10.32 57.11 -1.97
N SER A 1017 11.47 57.78 -2.02
CA SER A 1017 11.62 59.11 -2.65
C SER A 1017 11.40 59.07 -4.18
N SER A 1018 10.74 60.09 -4.73
CA SER A 1018 10.42 60.20 -6.17
C SER A 1018 11.50 60.88 -7.01
N ILE A 1019 12.66 61.21 -6.41
CA ILE A 1019 13.78 61.88 -7.07
C ILE A 1019 15.10 61.14 -6.79
N ARG A 1020 16.05 61.20 -7.71
CA ARG A 1020 17.39 60.62 -7.57
C ARG A 1020 18.48 61.49 -8.19
N LEU A 1021 19.73 61.27 -7.76
CA LEU A 1021 20.93 61.87 -8.36
C LEU A 1021 21.68 60.81 -9.18
N VAL A 1022 21.93 61.10 -10.45
CA VAL A 1022 22.56 60.15 -11.40
C VAL A 1022 23.87 60.72 -11.94
N ASN A 1023 24.82 59.83 -12.26
CA ASN A 1023 26.14 60.18 -12.82
C ASN A 1023 26.97 61.18 -11.99
N GLY A 1024 26.83 61.10 -10.67
CA GLY A 1024 27.68 61.82 -9.70
C GLY A 1024 27.98 60.95 -8.47
N GLY A 1025 28.24 61.59 -7.34
CA GLY A 1025 28.51 60.92 -6.05
C GLY A 1025 27.26 60.82 -5.16
N ALA A 1026 27.45 60.38 -3.92
CA ALA A 1026 26.36 60.20 -2.95
C ALA A 1026 25.56 61.48 -2.65
N ASN A 1027 26.13 62.66 -2.92
CA ASN A 1027 25.56 63.97 -2.59
C ASN A 1027 25.64 65.00 -3.73
N TYR A 1028 25.93 64.57 -4.96
CA TYR A 1028 25.91 65.43 -6.15
C TYR A 1028 25.64 64.59 -7.40
N GLY A 1029 24.96 65.14 -8.40
CA GLY A 1029 24.67 64.45 -9.65
C GLY A 1029 23.61 65.16 -10.47
N ARG A 1030 23.22 64.56 -11.59
CA ARG A 1030 22.06 64.99 -12.39
C ARG A 1030 20.78 64.64 -11.65
N VAL A 1031 19.87 65.60 -11.51
CA VAL A 1031 18.56 65.39 -10.90
C VAL A 1031 17.65 64.68 -11.89
N GLU A 1032 17.07 63.57 -11.46
CA GLU A 1032 16.03 62.85 -12.19
C GLU A 1032 14.80 62.66 -11.31
N VAL A 1033 13.62 62.81 -11.90
CA VAL A 1033 12.31 62.71 -11.24
C VAL A 1033 11.57 61.51 -11.82
N TYR A 1034 10.94 60.73 -10.95
CA TYR A 1034 10.11 59.59 -11.33
C TYR A 1034 8.66 60.04 -11.47
N HIS A 1035 8.15 60.06 -12.70
CA HIS A 1035 6.78 60.47 -13.00
C HIS A 1035 6.16 59.53 -14.05
N SER A 1036 4.90 59.15 -13.84
CA SER A 1036 4.14 58.26 -14.74
C SER A 1036 4.83 56.93 -15.08
N GLY A 1037 5.59 56.37 -14.13
CA GLY A 1037 6.22 55.05 -14.28
C GLY A 1037 7.62 55.06 -14.90
N GLU A 1038 8.13 56.22 -15.32
CA GLU A 1038 9.45 56.37 -15.94
C GLU A 1038 10.27 57.48 -15.26
N TRP A 1039 11.59 57.31 -15.24
CA TRP A 1039 12.51 58.37 -14.82
C TRP A 1039 12.68 59.39 -15.94
N GLY A 1040 12.91 60.64 -15.59
CA GLY A 1040 13.20 61.68 -16.56
C GLY A 1040 13.92 62.87 -15.95
N THR A 1041 14.48 63.70 -16.83
CA THR A 1041 15.39 64.80 -16.47
C THR A 1041 14.65 66.09 -16.13
N VAL A 1042 15.34 66.99 -15.44
CA VAL A 1042 14.92 68.38 -15.21
C VAL A 1042 15.74 69.29 -16.15
N CYS A 1043 15.06 70.17 -16.89
CA CYS A 1043 15.69 71.17 -17.76
C CYS A 1043 16.47 72.19 -16.90
N ASP A 1044 17.62 72.65 -17.40
CA ASP A 1044 18.42 73.65 -16.72
C ASP A 1044 17.99 75.09 -17.01
N ASP A 1045 16.96 75.30 -17.84
CA ASP A 1045 16.37 76.60 -18.08
C ASP A 1045 15.79 77.16 -16.77
N ASN A 1046 16.39 78.26 -16.31
CA ASN A 1046 16.12 78.95 -15.02
C ASN A 1046 16.52 78.17 -13.75
N TRP A 1047 17.26 77.06 -13.86
CA TRP A 1047 17.69 76.25 -12.72
C TRP A 1047 18.63 77.00 -11.76
N ASP A 1048 18.14 77.41 -10.60
CA ASP A 1048 18.88 78.25 -9.67
C ASP A 1048 19.18 77.56 -8.32
N MET A 1049 19.79 78.32 -7.40
CA MET A 1049 20.13 77.81 -6.07
C MET A 1049 18.91 77.49 -5.21
N ASN A 1050 17.76 78.13 -5.44
CA ASN A 1050 16.52 77.85 -4.72
C ASN A 1050 15.96 76.48 -5.15
N ASP A 1051 15.99 76.16 -6.44
CA ASP A 1051 15.59 74.84 -6.96
C ASP A 1051 16.49 73.72 -6.41
N ALA A 1052 17.81 73.94 -6.49
CA ALA A 1052 18.77 73.00 -5.95
C ALA A 1052 18.62 72.82 -4.43
N ASN A 1053 18.30 73.90 -3.69
CA ASN A 1053 18.05 73.83 -2.25
C ASN A 1053 16.82 72.97 -1.92
N VAL A 1054 15.75 73.07 -2.71
CA VAL A 1054 14.56 72.24 -2.57
C VAL A 1054 14.90 70.77 -2.83
N VAL A 1055 15.60 70.45 -3.93
CA VAL A 1055 16.03 69.08 -4.24
C VAL A 1055 16.97 68.50 -3.17
N CYS A 1056 17.95 69.28 -2.71
CA CYS A 1056 18.85 68.84 -1.66
C CYS A 1056 18.09 68.56 -0.36
N ARG A 1057 17.13 69.41 0.01
CA ARG A 1057 16.28 69.19 1.20
C ARG A 1057 15.37 67.97 1.03
N GLU A 1058 14.80 67.78 -0.15
CA GLU A 1058 13.98 66.62 -0.50
C GLU A 1058 14.79 65.31 -0.49
N LEU A 1059 16.09 65.35 -0.82
CA LEU A 1059 17.04 64.24 -0.70
C LEU A 1059 17.66 64.11 0.70
N GLY A 1060 17.38 65.04 1.61
CA GLY A 1060 17.78 64.96 3.03
C GLY A 1060 19.08 65.67 3.36
N PHE A 1061 19.63 66.42 2.42
CA PHE A 1061 20.77 67.29 2.65
C PHE A 1061 20.32 68.64 3.24
N PRO A 1062 21.16 69.30 4.07
CA PRO A 1062 20.77 70.55 4.72
C PRO A 1062 20.52 71.72 3.74
N SER A 1063 21.30 71.80 2.66
CA SER A 1063 21.20 72.83 1.60
C SER A 1063 22.04 72.41 0.40
N ALA A 1064 21.78 73.02 -0.76
CA ALA A 1064 22.61 72.88 -1.94
C ALA A 1064 23.87 73.76 -1.84
N SER A 1065 24.99 73.22 -2.32
CA SER A 1065 26.26 73.96 -2.43
C SER A 1065 26.46 74.60 -3.81
N SER A 1066 25.79 74.08 -4.85
CA SER A 1066 25.84 74.61 -6.21
C SER A 1066 24.67 74.11 -7.06
N ALA A 1067 24.23 74.93 -8.02
CA ALA A 1067 23.25 74.60 -9.05
C ALA A 1067 23.91 74.65 -10.45
N PRO A 1068 24.70 73.62 -10.83
CA PRO A 1068 25.41 73.60 -12.10
C PRO A 1068 24.46 73.34 -13.29
N HIS A 1069 24.64 74.11 -14.36
CA HIS A 1069 23.88 74.01 -15.62
C HIS A 1069 24.61 73.15 -16.67
N SER A 1070 24.01 73.01 -17.86
CA SER A 1070 24.55 72.44 -19.10
C SER A 1070 24.98 70.98 -18.97
N ALA A 1071 24.16 70.17 -18.29
CA ALA A 1071 24.36 68.73 -18.14
C ALA A 1071 25.76 68.35 -17.64
N ARG A 1072 26.28 69.08 -16.64
CA ARG A 1072 27.63 68.88 -16.06
C ARG A 1072 27.95 67.43 -15.65
N TYR A 1073 26.93 66.67 -15.26
CA TYR A 1073 27.03 65.27 -14.85
C TYR A 1073 26.57 64.31 -15.97
N GLY A 1074 26.70 64.73 -17.23
CA GLY A 1074 26.26 63.99 -18.42
C GLY A 1074 24.80 64.25 -18.75
N GLN A 1075 24.49 64.22 -20.05
CA GLN A 1075 23.13 64.35 -20.57
C GLN A 1075 22.31 63.11 -20.23
N GLY A 1076 21.07 63.29 -19.78
CA GLY A 1076 20.15 62.16 -19.59
C GLY A 1076 19.64 61.63 -20.92
N SER A 1077 19.36 60.33 -20.97
CA SER A 1077 18.78 59.63 -22.13
C SER A 1077 17.24 59.62 -22.14
N ASP A 1078 16.65 60.09 -21.05
CA ASP A 1078 15.25 59.90 -20.67
C ASP A 1078 14.46 61.21 -20.91
N PRO A 1079 13.11 61.17 -21.02
CA PRO A 1079 12.30 62.36 -21.27
C PRO A 1079 12.56 63.47 -20.23
N THR A 1080 12.49 64.73 -20.66
CA THR A 1080 12.54 65.87 -19.72
C THR A 1080 11.16 66.07 -19.13
N TRP A 1081 10.99 65.76 -17.83
CA TRP A 1081 9.70 65.82 -17.14
C TRP A 1081 9.35 67.21 -16.64
N MET A 1082 10.36 68.02 -16.34
CA MET A 1082 10.19 69.35 -15.76
C MET A 1082 11.05 70.35 -16.54
N ASP A 1083 10.45 71.47 -16.90
CA ASP A 1083 11.08 72.57 -17.62
C ASP A 1083 10.68 73.90 -16.98
N ASN A 1084 11.58 74.88 -16.99
CA ASN A 1084 11.42 76.18 -16.32
C ASN A 1084 11.08 76.08 -14.83
N VAL A 1085 11.81 75.24 -14.09
CA VAL A 1085 11.67 75.15 -12.62
C VAL A 1085 12.06 76.49 -12.00
N ASN A 1086 11.26 76.97 -11.05
CA ASN A 1086 11.42 78.28 -10.42
C ASN A 1086 10.85 78.27 -8.99
N CYS A 1087 11.49 77.52 -8.12
CA CYS A 1087 11.19 77.42 -6.71
C CYS A 1087 11.52 78.73 -5.98
N HIS A 1088 10.76 79.05 -4.94
CA HIS A 1088 11.05 80.15 -4.01
C HIS A 1088 12.02 79.74 -2.89
N GLY A 1089 12.41 78.46 -2.81
CA GLY A 1089 13.39 77.89 -1.87
C GLY A 1089 12.79 77.34 -0.58
N GLY A 1090 11.48 77.50 -0.37
CA GLY A 1090 10.73 77.05 0.81
C GLY A 1090 9.92 75.77 0.60
N GLU A 1091 9.86 75.27 -0.63
CA GLU A 1091 9.04 74.14 -1.05
C GLU A 1091 9.53 72.81 -0.47
N ALA A 1092 8.61 71.90 -0.15
CA ALA A 1092 8.96 70.62 0.47
C ALA A 1092 9.58 69.62 -0.53
N THR A 1093 9.21 69.73 -1.80
CA THR A 1093 9.66 68.91 -2.94
C THR A 1093 9.77 69.78 -4.19
N ILE A 1094 10.56 69.34 -5.17
CA ILE A 1094 10.72 70.01 -6.47
C ILE A 1094 9.46 69.97 -7.34
#